data_AF-A0A1W5ZA84-F1
#
_entry.id   AF-A0A1W5ZA84-F1
#
_cell.length_a   1.000
_cell.length_b   1.000
_cell.length_c   1.000
_cell.angle_alpha   90.00
_cell.angle_beta   90.00
_cell.angle_gamma   90.00
#
_symmetry.space_group_name_H-M   'P 1'
#
loop_
_entity.id
_entity.type
_entity.pdbx_description
1 polymer ?
#
loop_
_entity_poly.entity_id
_entity_poly.type
_entity_poly.pdbx_seq_one_letter_code
_entity_poly.pdbx_strand_id
1 'polypeptide(L)'
;MDFGPWLARQLKQSGMSQADLAQRIGLTRAAVSAWITGRATPREETINKIAEALGTDLGTIHTRTADTLAGLPISWYHRPGHADGGREFGNAAAFAFDADVGVLAREATQNSLDERLDRAQPVRVRYTLHELSGEALARFRDEIRWDELLPHYEAAAQQDQKVGRMIAAGLDDMYRRDRLVLLRIDDYNASGLTGDDYETGRFAAVVRRQLDSQKTGSAAGGSYGLGKATLWATSRLGLVLMNSTLSEPHEGRIERRLIGRLDLPWRRVDGKSWAGPAWFGRPDPDAEDVNVARSWWADEESVERLYLTRESAEPGTSFLIVGAHDVASLVEGTDANANVEDDDSVHRMHHRLKEALGRNFWAAMTGGGNQRPLLEASVRTLRNGVEIIPETRVDPRETQPSRTRALQAFLDGTTVDRMTESGQVAMATVPLVVPGRTGRGSGGEHRAVVLVTEADDRDGKPNRVTTMRGNRMTVRVGWVPGLPVGTNPFQAVLLAGRGAGDDAPFADEAEAFLRAAEPPEHDKWGQTEELRVLYSASAYRRIGALTSETNRVVRDLVIPVKKERKAGSDRLRKRLTVGGRRKARPTPAAGPPTLEELDARIDDSGAWCVTAEMKIPAGGDSWRPAPVAKLDVRSGPRPVLAWSELVAVHNCDIVDGTVRFVPGARTATFRGTTDVSTHPVRAQFSGLVVELRTDRGTQA
;
A
#
# COMPACT_ATOMS: atom_id res chain seq x y z
N MET A 1 -1.30 -38.68 1.18
CA MET A 1 0.10 -39.08 0.85
C MET A 1 0.25 -40.58 0.95
N ASP A 2 1.07 -41.22 0.11
CA ASP A 2 1.45 -42.63 0.26
C ASP A 2 2.49 -42.81 1.38
N PHE A 3 2.44 -43.94 2.09
CA PHE A 3 3.31 -44.23 3.24
C PHE A 3 4.80 -44.29 2.86
N GLY A 4 5.11 -44.80 1.66
CA GLY A 4 6.48 -45.00 1.20
C GLY A 4 7.29 -43.71 1.00
N PRO A 5 6.81 -42.75 0.18
CA PRO A 5 7.45 -41.45 0.02
C PRO A 5 7.59 -40.66 1.33
N TRP A 6 6.60 -40.76 2.22
CA TRP A 6 6.66 -40.14 3.56
C TRP A 6 7.79 -40.76 4.38
N LEU A 7 7.86 -42.09 4.49
CA LEU A 7 8.89 -42.78 5.27
C LEU A 7 10.31 -42.51 4.74
N ALA A 8 10.47 -42.45 3.41
CA ALA A 8 11.75 -42.11 2.78
C ALA A 8 12.23 -40.71 3.19
N ARG A 9 11.30 -39.74 3.24
CA ARG A 9 11.58 -38.38 3.69
C ARG A 9 11.97 -38.33 5.17
N GLN A 10 11.26 -39.06 6.03
CA GLN A 10 11.56 -39.12 7.46
C GLN A 10 12.94 -39.70 7.77
N LEU A 11 13.32 -40.76 7.04
CA LEU A 11 14.66 -41.34 7.15
C LEU A 11 15.75 -40.34 6.77
N LYS A 12 15.56 -39.63 5.65
CA LYS A 12 16.51 -38.61 5.20
C LYS A 12 16.62 -37.46 6.21
N GLN A 13 15.47 -36.97 6.71
CA GLN A 13 15.40 -35.90 7.69
C GLN A 13 16.07 -36.26 9.02
N SER A 14 15.92 -37.50 9.49
CA SER A 14 16.55 -37.98 10.73
C SER A 14 18.01 -38.39 10.56
N GLY A 15 18.60 -38.22 9.37
CA GLY A 15 19.94 -38.70 9.05
C GLY A 15 20.08 -40.23 9.16
N MET A 16 18.95 -40.95 9.11
CA MET A 16 18.86 -42.39 9.34
C MET A 16 18.78 -43.13 8.01
N SER A 17 19.65 -44.12 7.79
CA SER A 17 19.54 -44.96 6.61
C SER A 17 18.41 -45.99 6.75
N GLN A 18 17.98 -46.58 5.63
CA GLN A 18 17.03 -47.71 5.67
C GLN A 18 17.56 -48.89 6.49
N ALA A 19 18.89 -49.06 6.59
CA ALA A 19 19.52 -50.10 7.39
C ALA A 19 19.43 -49.77 8.88
N ASP A 20 19.63 -48.50 9.26
CA ASP A 20 19.57 -48.04 10.65
C ASP A 20 18.15 -48.17 11.22
N LEU A 21 17.13 -47.78 10.44
CA LEU A 21 15.74 -47.97 10.86
C LEU A 21 15.39 -49.45 10.99
N ALA A 22 15.79 -50.27 10.01
CA ALA A 22 15.57 -51.71 10.05
C ALA A 22 16.18 -52.34 11.31
N GLN A 23 17.39 -51.92 11.67
CA GLN A 23 18.05 -52.36 12.89
C GLN A 23 17.31 -51.91 14.16
N ARG A 24 16.86 -50.65 14.23
CA ARG A 24 16.11 -50.11 15.38
C ARG A 24 14.77 -50.81 15.62
N ILE A 25 14.06 -51.18 14.56
CA ILE A 25 12.73 -51.82 14.67
C ILE A 25 12.78 -53.36 14.63
N GLY A 26 13.98 -53.95 14.54
CA GLY A 26 14.19 -55.40 14.52
C GLY A 26 13.75 -56.09 13.23
N LEU A 27 13.87 -55.42 12.08
CA LEU A 27 13.47 -55.93 10.76
C LEU A 27 14.61 -55.86 9.74
N THR A 28 14.37 -56.36 8.52
CA THR A 28 15.37 -56.34 7.44
C THR A 28 15.31 -55.04 6.64
N ARG A 29 16.45 -54.60 6.10
CA ARG A 29 16.52 -53.46 5.17
C ARG A 29 15.56 -53.63 3.97
N ALA A 30 15.39 -54.88 3.50
CA ALA A 30 14.48 -55.19 2.40
C ALA A 30 13.01 -54.89 2.75
N ALA A 31 12.59 -55.12 3.99
CA ALA A 31 11.25 -54.78 4.46
C ALA A 31 11.01 -53.25 4.43
N VAL A 32 11.98 -52.47 4.93
CA VAL A 32 11.93 -51.00 4.90
C VAL A 32 11.91 -50.47 3.45
N SER A 33 12.72 -51.05 2.57
CA SER A 33 12.73 -50.71 1.13
C SER A 33 11.41 -51.05 0.45
N ALA A 34 10.76 -52.17 0.81
CA ALA A 34 9.45 -52.55 0.28
C ALA A 34 8.37 -51.54 0.68
N TRP A 35 8.44 -50.97 1.88
CA TRP A 35 7.52 -49.90 2.30
C TRP A 35 7.77 -48.60 1.55
N ILE A 36 9.03 -48.18 1.43
CA ILE A 36 9.41 -46.95 0.71
C ILE A 36 8.99 -46.98 -0.77
N THR A 37 9.16 -48.14 -1.41
CA THR A 37 8.79 -48.33 -2.82
C THR A 37 7.31 -48.63 -3.04
N GLY A 38 6.48 -48.62 -1.99
CA GLY A 38 5.05 -48.88 -2.06
C GLY A 38 4.67 -50.33 -2.37
N ARG A 39 5.64 -51.26 -2.32
CA ARG A 39 5.42 -52.71 -2.58
C ARG A 39 4.77 -53.43 -1.40
N ALA A 40 4.81 -52.86 -0.20
CA ALA A 40 4.17 -53.39 0.99
C ALA A 40 3.78 -52.26 1.95
N THR A 41 2.83 -52.52 2.85
CA THR A 41 2.48 -51.63 3.96
C THR A 41 2.84 -52.28 5.30
N PRO A 42 3.42 -51.54 6.26
CA PRO A 42 3.68 -52.08 7.60
C PRO A 42 2.37 -52.31 8.37
N ARG A 43 2.40 -53.26 9.30
CA ARG A 43 1.30 -53.54 10.23
C ARG A 43 1.27 -52.48 11.34
N GLU A 44 0.13 -52.29 12.01
CA GLU A 44 -0.02 -51.32 13.12
C GLU A 44 1.04 -51.46 14.21
N GLU A 45 1.35 -52.68 14.66
CA GLU A 45 2.43 -52.89 15.64
C GLU A 45 3.81 -52.44 15.14
N THR A 46 4.05 -52.55 13.84
CA THR A 46 5.29 -52.08 13.21
C THR A 46 5.27 -50.56 13.03
N ILE A 47 4.11 -49.98 12.78
CA ILE A 47 3.91 -48.52 12.75
C ILE A 47 4.26 -47.91 14.11
N ASN A 48 3.87 -48.53 15.23
CA ASN A 48 4.27 -48.10 16.58
C ASN A 48 5.79 -48.09 16.76
N LYS A 49 6.48 -49.14 16.30
CA LYS A 49 7.94 -49.22 16.37
C LYS A 49 8.63 -48.20 15.47
N ILE A 50 8.05 -47.89 14.31
CA ILE A 50 8.54 -46.84 13.42
C ILE A 50 8.35 -45.46 14.07
N ALA A 51 7.21 -45.23 14.74
CA ALA A 51 6.92 -44.00 15.48
C ALA A 51 7.95 -43.75 16.59
N GLU A 52 8.19 -44.77 17.41
CA GLU A 52 9.18 -44.73 18.49
C GLU A 52 10.60 -44.54 17.94
N ALA A 53 10.99 -45.26 16.89
CA ALA A 53 12.33 -45.17 16.30
C ALA A 53 12.63 -43.82 15.66
N LEU A 54 11.61 -43.13 15.14
CA LEU A 54 11.69 -41.79 14.54
C LEU A 54 11.41 -40.67 15.55
N GLY A 55 10.99 -40.97 16.77
CA GLY A 55 10.66 -39.97 17.80
C GLY A 55 9.39 -39.18 17.52
N THR A 56 8.38 -39.80 16.90
CA THR A 56 7.12 -39.16 16.52
C THR A 56 5.91 -39.84 17.16
N ASP A 57 4.77 -39.15 17.25
CA ASP A 57 3.51 -39.74 17.70
C ASP A 57 2.80 -40.57 16.62
N LEU A 58 1.87 -41.42 17.04
CA LEU A 58 1.12 -42.32 16.16
C LEU A 58 0.11 -41.60 15.25
N GLY A 59 -0.46 -40.50 15.73
CA GLY A 59 -1.35 -39.64 14.95
C GLY A 59 -0.63 -39.06 13.73
N THR A 60 0.62 -38.64 13.90
CA THR A 60 1.51 -38.17 12.83
C THR A 60 1.75 -39.22 11.74
N ILE A 61 1.98 -40.49 12.11
CA ILE A 61 2.20 -41.57 11.12
C ILE A 61 0.89 -41.94 10.40
N HIS A 62 -0.22 -41.98 11.13
CA HIS A 62 -1.52 -42.39 10.58
C HIS A 62 -2.12 -41.33 9.65
N THR A 63 -2.07 -40.06 10.06
CA THR A 63 -2.51 -38.94 9.23
C THR A 63 -1.50 -38.59 8.15
N ARG A 64 -0.25 -39.05 8.28
CA ARG A 64 0.88 -38.72 7.40
C ARG A 64 1.06 -37.21 7.27
N THR A 65 0.58 -36.46 8.26
CA THR A 65 0.55 -35.00 8.23
C THR A 65 1.88 -34.43 8.68
N ALA A 66 2.75 -35.18 9.35
CA ALA A 66 3.89 -34.60 10.01
C ALA A 66 5.25 -35.20 9.60
N ASP A 67 6.17 -34.30 9.23
CA ASP A 67 7.61 -34.54 9.30
C ASP A 67 8.03 -34.69 10.77
N THR A 68 8.68 -35.80 11.07
CA THR A 68 8.93 -36.41 12.39
C THR A 68 9.98 -35.71 13.23
N LEU A 69 10.55 -34.59 12.79
CA LEU A 69 11.49 -33.85 13.63
C LEU A 69 10.80 -32.67 14.30
N ALA A 70 10.24 -32.98 15.47
CA ALA A 70 10.18 -32.06 16.61
C ALA A 70 11.59 -31.71 17.18
N GLY A 71 12.66 -31.70 16.36
CA GLY A 71 14.03 -31.66 16.87
C GLY A 71 15.17 -31.27 15.92
N LEU A 72 14.93 -30.89 14.66
CA LEU A 72 15.97 -30.17 13.91
C LEU A 72 16.02 -28.73 14.43
N PRO A 73 17.20 -28.19 14.76
CA PRO A 73 17.29 -26.86 15.35
C PRO A 73 16.73 -25.85 14.36
N ILE A 74 15.72 -25.12 14.79
CA ILE A 74 15.30 -23.89 14.11
C ILE A 74 16.38 -22.86 14.41
N SER A 75 16.98 -22.23 13.40
CA SER A 75 18.08 -21.29 13.58
C SER A 75 18.13 -20.29 12.42
N TRP A 76 19.04 -19.33 12.51
CA TRP A 76 19.29 -18.37 11.45
C TRP A 76 20.32 -18.86 10.44
N TYR A 77 19.87 -18.98 9.20
CA TYR A 77 20.70 -19.39 8.08
C TYR A 77 21.03 -18.17 7.21
N HIS A 78 22.23 -17.64 7.39
CA HIS A 78 22.72 -16.48 6.67
C HIS A 78 23.27 -16.87 5.29
N ARG A 79 22.96 -16.09 4.26
CA ARG A 79 23.53 -16.30 2.93
C ARG A 79 25.03 -15.95 2.94
N PRO A 80 25.94 -16.89 2.62
CA PRO A 80 27.37 -16.59 2.50
C PRO A 80 27.62 -15.48 1.48
N GLY A 81 28.68 -14.71 1.69
CA GLY A 81 29.12 -13.70 0.72
C GLY A 81 29.46 -14.30 -0.64
N HIS A 82 29.31 -13.52 -1.70
CA HIS A 82 29.60 -13.96 -3.06
C HIS A 82 31.08 -14.32 -3.23
N ALA A 83 31.36 -15.45 -3.89
CA ALA A 83 32.73 -15.96 -4.07
C ALA A 83 33.60 -15.05 -4.96
N ASP A 84 32.98 -14.25 -5.82
CA ASP A 84 33.62 -13.25 -6.69
C ASP A 84 33.94 -11.93 -5.97
N GLY A 85 33.58 -11.82 -4.68
CA GLY A 85 33.77 -10.60 -3.90
C GLY A 85 32.65 -9.57 -4.05
N GLY A 86 31.56 -9.88 -4.75
CA GLY A 86 30.36 -9.05 -4.84
C GLY A 86 29.78 -8.68 -3.47
N ARG A 87 29.27 -7.46 -3.33
CA ARG A 87 28.69 -6.95 -2.07
C ARG A 87 27.36 -6.25 -2.32
N GLU A 88 26.33 -6.68 -1.58
CA GLU A 88 25.00 -6.11 -1.63
C GLU A 88 24.73 -5.33 -0.34
N PHE A 89 24.76 -4.01 -0.37
CA PHE A 89 24.57 -3.19 0.84
C PHE A 89 23.08 -2.92 1.17
N GLY A 90 22.24 -3.92 0.93
CA GLY A 90 20.81 -3.88 1.22
C GLY A 90 19.94 -4.01 -0.03
N ASN A 91 18.64 -4.16 0.20
CA ASN A 91 17.65 -4.27 -0.85
C ASN A 91 17.42 -2.88 -1.49
N ALA A 92 17.69 -2.75 -2.79
CA ALA A 92 17.53 -1.51 -3.54
C ALA A 92 16.12 -0.91 -3.40
N ALA A 93 15.09 -1.76 -3.27
CA ALA A 93 13.72 -1.31 -3.06
C ALA A 93 13.48 -0.77 -1.64
N ALA A 94 14.08 -1.38 -0.60
CA ALA A 94 14.02 -0.84 0.77
C ALA A 94 14.79 0.49 0.94
N PHE A 95 15.73 0.78 0.03
CA PHE A 95 16.46 2.05 -0.03
C PHE A 95 15.65 3.17 -0.71
N ALA A 96 14.71 2.81 -1.59
CA ALA A 96 13.95 3.73 -2.44
C ALA A 96 12.70 4.31 -1.77
N PHE A 97 12.16 3.66 -0.73
CA PHE A 97 10.97 4.11 -0.01
C PHE A 97 11.32 4.58 1.41
N ASP A 98 10.67 5.66 1.85
CA ASP A 98 10.62 5.98 3.27
C ASP A 98 9.53 5.13 3.92
N ALA A 99 9.77 4.68 5.16
CA ALA A 99 8.83 3.81 5.87
C ALA A 99 7.52 4.56 6.14
N ASP A 100 6.45 4.10 5.51
CA ASP A 100 5.09 4.65 5.65
C ASP A 100 4.11 3.49 5.81
N VAL A 101 3.52 3.37 7.00
CA VAL A 101 2.53 2.32 7.30
C VAL A 101 1.27 2.44 6.44
N GLY A 102 0.95 3.63 5.92
CA GLY A 102 -0.16 3.84 5.00
C GLY A 102 0.13 3.30 3.60
N VAL A 103 1.37 3.41 3.12
CA VAL A 103 1.81 2.77 1.86
C VAL A 103 1.85 1.25 2.04
N LEU A 104 2.40 0.76 3.15
CA LEU A 104 2.34 -0.66 3.49
C LEU A 104 0.89 -1.18 3.53
N ALA A 105 -0.02 -0.46 4.18
CA ALA A 105 -1.42 -0.88 4.26
C ALA A 105 -2.09 -0.93 2.88
N ARG A 106 -1.75 0.03 2.00
CA ARG A 106 -2.20 0.03 0.61
C ARG A 106 -1.72 -1.22 -0.13
N GLU A 107 -0.43 -1.52 -0.09
CA GLU A 107 0.15 -2.65 -0.82
C GLU A 107 -0.28 -4.01 -0.26
N ALA A 108 -0.21 -4.18 1.07
CA ALA A 108 -0.55 -5.44 1.71
C ALA A 108 -2.02 -5.81 1.51
N THR A 109 -2.94 -4.86 1.72
CA THR A 109 -4.38 -5.11 1.52
C THR A 109 -4.73 -5.33 0.05
N GLN A 110 -4.07 -4.66 -0.89
CA GLN A 110 -4.23 -4.96 -2.31
C GLN A 110 -3.80 -6.40 -2.64
N ASN A 111 -2.67 -6.86 -2.09
CA ASN A 111 -2.21 -8.24 -2.32
C ASN A 111 -3.21 -9.26 -1.74
N SER A 112 -3.77 -9.01 -0.56
CA SER A 112 -4.83 -9.88 0.00
C SER A 112 -6.09 -9.90 -0.87
N LEU A 113 -6.49 -8.75 -1.44
CA LEU A 113 -7.63 -8.67 -2.39
C LEU A 113 -7.37 -9.44 -3.68
N ASP A 114 -6.15 -9.36 -4.22
CA ASP A 114 -5.75 -10.08 -5.42
C ASP A 114 -5.75 -11.60 -5.20
N GLU A 115 -5.43 -12.05 -3.98
CA GLU A 115 -5.34 -13.47 -3.59
C GLU A 115 -6.63 -14.03 -2.97
N ARG A 116 -7.75 -13.29 -3.04
CA ARG A 116 -9.05 -13.69 -2.50
C ARG A 116 -9.49 -15.06 -3.04
N LEU A 117 -9.73 -16.01 -2.13
CA LEU A 117 -10.02 -17.41 -2.45
C LEU A 117 -11.49 -17.61 -2.84
N ASP A 118 -12.42 -17.45 -1.90
CA ASP A 118 -13.86 -17.50 -2.17
C ASP A 118 -14.33 -16.10 -2.61
N ARG A 119 -14.79 -16.00 -3.86
CA ARG A 119 -15.29 -14.75 -4.43
C ARG A 119 -16.68 -14.33 -3.92
N ALA A 120 -17.41 -15.23 -3.25
CA ALA A 120 -18.69 -14.92 -2.63
C ALA A 120 -18.54 -14.27 -1.25
N GLN A 121 -17.37 -14.38 -0.62
CA GLN A 121 -17.08 -13.80 0.69
C GLN A 121 -16.06 -12.65 0.57
N PRO A 122 -16.09 -11.67 1.49
CA PRO A 122 -15.02 -10.68 1.56
C PRO A 122 -13.70 -11.35 1.96
N VAL A 123 -12.58 -10.81 1.50
CA VAL A 123 -11.28 -11.04 2.17
C VAL A 123 -11.30 -10.22 3.46
N ARG A 124 -10.84 -10.79 4.58
CA ARG A 124 -10.76 -10.06 5.86
C ARG A 124 -9.30 -9.77 6.15
N VAL A 125 -8.95 -8.52 6.38
CA VAL A 125 -7.59 -8.09 6.71
C VAL A 125 -7.59 -7.41 8.07
N ARG A 126 -6.72 -7.85 8.96
CA ARG A 126 -6.57 -7.27 10.30
C ARG A 126 -5.15 -6.80 10.53
N TYR A 127 -5.01 -5.55 10.93
CA TYR A 127 -3.74 -4.96 11.35
C TYR A 127 -3.68 -4.95 12.88
N THR A 128 -2.68 -5.61 13.44
CA THR A 128 -2.44 -5.66 14.88
C THR A 128 -1.09 -5.04 15.19
N LEU A 129 -1.09 -3.93 15.91
CA LEU A 129 0.13 -3.34 16.48
C LEU A 129 0.38 -3.95 17.86
N HIS A 130 1.55 -4.54 18.07
CA HIS A 130 2.01 -4.98 19.38
C HIS A 130 3.18 -4.09 19.82
N GLU A 131 3.08 -3.53 21.01
CA GLU A 131 4.20 -2.92 21.70
C GLU A 131 4.69 -3.85 22.80
N LEU A 132 5.94 -4.29 22.69
CA LEU A 132 6.58 -5.20 23.64
C LEU A 132 7.61 -4.46 24.49
N SER A 133 7.60 -4.74 25.78
CA SER A 133 8.59 -4.29 26.77
C SER A 133 8.79 -5.33 27.88
N GLY A 134 9.86 -5.21 28.67
CA GLY A 134 10.15 -6.09 29.80
C GLY A 134 10.15 -7.58 29.44
N GLU A 135 9.44 -8.39 30.22
CA GLU A 135 9.39 -9.85 30.03
C GLU A 135 8.83 -10.25 28.67
N ALA A 136 7.83 -9.52 28.14
CA ALA A 136 7.23 -9.82 26.84
C ALA A 136 8.24 -9.65 25.69
N LEU A 137 9.08 -8.61 25.77
CA LEU A 137 10.17 -8.37 24.83
C LEU A 137 11.28 -9.42 24.98
N ALA A 138 11.67 -9.75 26.21
CA ALA A 138 12.68 -10.77 26.47
C ALA A 138 12.27 -12.13 25.90
N ARG A 139 11.04 -12.59 26.17
CA ARG A 139 10.52 -13.85 25.62
C ARG A 139 10.48 -13.87 24.10
N PHE A 140 10.09 -12.76 23.48
CA PHE A 140 10.10 -12.65 22.02
C PHE A 140 11.53 -12.74 21.45
N ARG A 141 12.50 -12.06 22.08
CA ARG A 141 13.91 -12.09 21.69
C ARG A 141 14.50 -13.50 21.79
N ASP A 142 14.17 -14.23 22.86
CA ASP A 142 14.61 -15.61 23.04
C ASP A 142 14.05 -16.50 21.92
N GLU A 143 12.76 -16.36 21.61
CA GLU A 143 12.08 -17.18 20.59
C GLU A 143 12.64 -16.94 19.18
N ILE A 144 12.96 -15.70 18.82
CA ILE A 144 13.62 -15.38 17.54
C ILE A 144 15.13 -15.62 17.56
N ARG A 145 15.68 -16.16 18.65
CA ARG A 145 17.11 -16.42 18.85
C ARG A 145 17.96 -15.18 18.62
N TRP A 146 17.59 -14.09 19.28
CA TRP A 146 18.19 -12.77 19.10
C TRP A 146 19.71 -12.77 19.26
N ASP A 147 20.26 -13.61 20.14
CA ASP A 147 21.71 -13.72 20.35
C ASP A 147 22.47 -14.19 19.10
N GLU A 148 21.84 -15.00 18.23
CA GLU A 148 22.42 -15.40 16.94
C GLU A 148 22.45 -14.21 15.96
N LEU A 149 21.50 -13.27 16.08
CA LEU A 149 21.38 -12.11 15.20
C LEU A 149 22.20 -10.91 15.65
N LEU A 150 22.43 -10.74 16.95
CA LEU A 150 23.04 -9.54 17.52
C LEU A 150 24.39 -9.19 16.89
N PRO A 151 25.35 -10.12 16.71
CA PRO A 151 26.64 -9.81 16.06
C PRO A 151 26.47 -9.29 14.63
N HIS A 152 25.46 -9.80 13.92
CA HIS A 152 25.12 -9.37 12.57
C HIS A 152 24.49 -7.97 12.55
N TYR A 153 23.65 -7.65 13.52
CA TYR A 153 23.08 -6.31 13.66
C TYR A 153 24.13 -5.26 14.04
N GLU A 154 25.03 -5.58 14.97
CA GLU A 154 26.12 -4.68 15.36
C GLU A 154 27.04 -4.36 14.17
N ALA A 155 27.43 -5.39 13.41
CA ALA A 155 28.25 -5.22 12.21
C ALA A 155 27.52 -4.43 11.10
N ALA A 156 26.20 -4.55 10.99
CA ALA A 156 25.41 -3.76 10.04
C ALA A 156 25.23 -2.31 10.50
N ALA A 157 25.02 -2.09 11.80
CA ALA A 157 24.81 -0.77 12.41
C ALA A 157 26.05 0.14 12.35
N GLN A 158 27.25 -0.45 12.35
CA GLN A 158 28.52 0.28 12.22
C GLN A 158 28.76 0.88 10.82
N GLN A 159 27.96 0.52 9.82
CA GLN A 159 28.11 1.04 8.47
C GLN A 159 27.47 2.42 8.34
N ASP A 160 28.22 3.40 7.79
CA ASP A 160 27.76 4.79 7.65
C ASP A 160 26.78 5.02 6.47
N GLN A 161 25.93 4.04 6.20
CA GLN A 161 24.92 4.07 5.13
C GLN A 161 23.52 4.28 5.74
N LYS A 162 22.53 4.67 4.91
CA LYS A 162 21.13 4.88 5.35
C LYS A 162 20.62 3.68 6.14
N VAL A 163 20.81 2.47 5.61
CA VAL A 163 20.36 1.21 6.24
C VAL A 163 21.06 0.95 7.58
N GLY A 164 22.38 1.14 7.67
CA GLY A 164 23.12 1.00 8.92
C GLY A 164 22.63 1.96 10.01
N ARG A 165 22.37 3.23 9.67
CA ARG A 165 21.80 4.22 10.59
C ARG A 165 20.38 3.88 11.05
N MET A 166 19.53 3.35 10.16
CA MET A 166 18.17 2.91 10.52
C MET A 166 18.20 1.71 11.48
N ILE A 167 19.07 0.74 11.22
CA ILE A 167 19.29 -0.41 12.11
C ILE A 167 19.81 0.08 13.47
N ALA A 168 20.82 0.96 13.49
CA ALA A 168 21.36 1.52 14.72
C ALA A 168 20.27 2.22 15.55
N ALA A 169 19.40 3.00 14.92
CA ALA A 169 18.27 3.64 15.59
C ALA A 169 17.23 2.62 16.12
N GLY A 170 16.97 1.53 15.38
CA GLY A 170 16.11 0.44 15.84
C GLY A 170 16.67 -0.31 17.05
N LEU A 171 17.97 -0.60 17.05
CA LEU A 171 18.66 -1.21 18.20
C LEU A 171 18.67 -0.27 19.41
N ASP A 172 18.90 1.02 19.20
CA ASP A 172 18.91 2.01 20.26
C ASP A 172 17.55 2.12 20.95
N ASP A 173 16.47 2.17 20.17
CA ASP A 173 15.10 2.17 20.69
C ASP A 173 14.82 0.91 21.52
N MET A 174 15.19 -0.26 21.00
CA MET A 174 14.99 -1.53 21.69
C MET A 174 15.77 -1.64 23.00
N TYR A 175 17.03 -1.22 23.04
CA TYR A 175 17.87 -1.37 24.23
C TYR A 175 17.75 -0.22 25.23
N ARG A 176 17.69 1.04 24.77
CA ARG A 176 17.61 2.20 25.68
C ARG A 176 16.21 2.43 26.20
N ARG A 177 15.18 2.13 25.41
CA ARG A 177 13.78 2.36 25.79
C ARG A 177 13.04 1.09 26.18
N ASP A 178 13.72 -0.07 26.13
CA ASP A 178 13.14 -1.39 26.42
C ASP A 178 11.82 -1.63 25.66
N ARG A 179 11.81 -1.28 24.37
CA ARG A 179 10.60 -1.21 23.55
C ARG A 179 10.82 -1.78 22.16
N LEU A 180 9.90 -2.64 21.71
CA LEU A 180 9.86 -3.12 20.34
C LEU A 180 8.43 -3.10 19.81
N VAL A 181 8.23 -2.41 18.69
CA VAL A 181 6.94 -2.39 18.00
C VAL A 181 6.92 -3.49 16.93
N LEU A 182 5.88 -4.32 16.96
CA LEU A 182 5.57 -5.31 15.94
C LEU A 182 4.30 -4.89 15.22
N LEU A 183 4.29 -4.99 13.89
CA LEU A 183 3.07 -4.83 13.09
C LEU A 183 2.73 -6.16 12.45
N ARG A 184 1.62 -6.77 12.87
CA ARG A 184 1.08 -7.98 12.28
C ARG A 184 -0.05 -7.66 11.31
N ILE A 185 0.02 -8.23 10.11
CA ILE A 185 -1.02 -8.13 9.08
C ILE A 185 -1.53 -9.54 8.84
N ASP A 186 -2.75 -9.81 9.29
CA ASP A 186 -3.43 -11.09 9.07
C ASP A 186 -4.41 -10.94 7.90
N ASP A 187 -4.34 -11.82 6.91
CA ASP A 187 -5.45 -11.99 5.96
C ASP A 187 -6.15 -13.35 6.11
N TYR A 188 -7.44 -13.35 5.77
CA TYR A 188 -8.34 -14.50 5.81
C TYR A 188 -9.20 -14.53 4.55
N ASN A 189 -9.59 -15.73 4.11
CA ASN A 189 -10.19 -15.96 2.79
C ASN A 189 -9.23 -15.57 1.64
N ALA A 190 -7.94 -15.88 1.82
CA ALA A 190 -6.88 -15.71 0.83
C ALA A 190 -6.17 -17.05 0.57
N SER A 191 -5.38 -17.16 -0.51
CA SER A 191 -4.75 -18.44 -0.88
C SER A 191 -3.73 -18.98 0.13
N GLY A 192 -3.08 -18.10 0.91
CA GLY A 192 -1.93 -18.45 1.74
C GLY A 192 -0.66 -18.72 0.92
N LEU A 193 0.46 -18.99 1.60
CA LEU A 193 1.76 -19.25 0.98
C LEU A 193 1.88 -20.71 0.51
N THR A 194 1.10 -21.06 -0.52
CA THR A 194 1.11 -22.40 -1.13
C THR A 194 2.34 -22.64 -2.02
N GLY A 195 2.61 -23.90 -2.33
CA GLY A 195 3.71 -24.34 -3.20
C GLY A 195 5.02 -24.63 -2.46
N ASP A 196 6.03 -25.00 -3.22
CA ASP A 196 7.36 -25.36 -2.72
C ASP A 196 8.14 -24.16 -2.15
N ASP A 197 9.17 -24.45 -1.34
CA ASP A 197 10.06 -23.45 -0.75
C ASP A 197 10.94 -22.70 -1.77
N TYR A 198 11.27 -23.32 -2.91
CA TYR A 198 12.27 -22.83 -3.87
C TYR A 198 11.77 -22.70 -5.31
N GLU A 199 10.96 -23.65 -5.76
CA GLU A 199 10.51 -23.72 -7.15
C GLU A 199 9.38 -22.71 -7.40
N THR A 200 8.34 -23.12 -8.13
CA THR A 200 7.20 -22.30 -8.50
C THR A 200 6.12 -22.36 -7.42
N GLY A 201 5.65 -21.20 -6.97
CA GLY A 201 4.65 -21.12 -5.92
C GLY A 201 4.58 -19.75 -5.25
N ARG A 202 3.48 -19.53 -4.53
CA ARG A 202 3.25 -18.29 -3.76
C ARG A 202 4.29 -18.13 -2.66
N PHE A 203 4.69 -19.23 -2.02
CA PHE A 203 5.73 -19.23 -1.00
C PHE A 203 7.06 -18.69 -1.55
N ALA A 204 7.63 -19.35 -2.56
CA ALA A 204 8.91 -18.93 -3.14
C ALA A 204 8.84 -17.50 -3.70
N ALA A 205 7.72 -17.12 -4.30
CA ALA A 205 7.49 -15.78 -4.81
C ALA A 205 7.61 -14.70 -3.72
N VAL A 206 7.16 -14.95 -2.49
CA VAL A 206 7.26 -13.98 -1.38
C VAL A 206 8.59 -14.08 -0.65
N VAL A 207 9.02 -15.31 -0.33
CA VAL A 207 10.11 -15.58 0.62
C VAL A 207 11.48 -15.55 -0.05
N ARG A 208 11.61 -16.08 -1.28
CA ARG A 208 12.91 -16.30 -1.94
C ARG A 208 13.18 -15.34 -3.09
N ARG A 209 12.16 -15.07 -3.91
CA ARG A 209 12.35 -14.38 -5.19
C ARG A 209 12.31 -12.86 -5.02
N GLN A 210 13.36 -12.20 -5.48
CA GLN A 210 13.44 -10.74 -5.59
C GLN A 210 13.21 -10.35 -7.06
N LEU A 211 12.47 -9.26 -7.29
CA LEU A 211 12.19 -8.72 -8.63
C LEU A 211 11.51 -9.69 -9.62
N ASP A 212 10.89 -10.78 -9.14
CA ASP A 212 10.09 -11.67 -9.96
C ASP A 212 8.63 -11.19 -10.01
N SER A 213 8.18 -10.80 -11.20
CA SER A 213 6.86 -10.23 -11.50
C SER A 213 5.85 -11.24 -12.04
N GLN A 214 6.18 -12.53 -12.07
CA GLN A 214 5.25 -13.55 -12.57
C GLN A 214 4.15 -13.87 -11.53
N LYS A 215 3.13 -13.01 -11.44
CA LYS A 215 1.87 -13.39 -10.77
C LYS A 215 1.06 -14.30 -11.70
N THR A 216 0.74 -15.51 -11.26
CA THR A 216 -0.08 -16.49 -11.98
C THR A 216 -1.56 -16.08 -11.95
N GLY A 217 -1.96 -15.15 -12.82
CA GLY A 217 -3.37 -14.82 -13.03
C GLY A 217 -3.60 -13.48 -13.73
N SER A 218 -4.49 -13.45 -14.72
CA SER A 218 -4.92 -12.20 -15.39
C SER A 218 -5.64 -11.21 -14.46
N ALA A 219 -5.96 -11.62 -13.23
CA ALA A 219 -6.63 -10.81 -12.21
C ALA A 219 -5.69 -10.20 -11.14
N ALA A 220 -4.41 -10.60 -11.09
CA ALA A 220 -3.50 -10.14 -10.05
C ALA A 220 -2.93 -8.74 -10.37
N GLY A 221 -3.02 -7.81 -9.42
CA GLY A 221 -2.88 -6.38 -9.62
C GLY A 221 -1.48 -5.77 -9.41
N GLY A 222 -0.44 -6.54 -9.13
CA GLY A 222 0.92 -6.00 -8.91
C GLY A 222 1.95 -6.63 -9.86
N SER A 223 2.57 -5.81 -10.73
CA SER A 223 3.54 -6.26 -11.75
C SER A 223 5.00 -5.93 -11.45
N TYR A 224 5.31 -5.21 -10.36
CA TYR A 224 6.66 -4.66 -10.16
C TYR A 224 7.48 -5.27 -9.02
N GLY A 225 6.95 -6.24 -8.28
CA GLY A 225 7.65 -6.85 -7.13
C GLY A 225 7.91 -5.90 -5.95
N LEU A 226 7.48 -4.63 -6.05
CA LEU A 226 7.67 -3.55 -5.07
C LEU A 226 6.74 -3.67 -3.85
N GLY A 227 5.53 -4.23 -4.01
CA GLY A 227 4.61 -4.44 -2.89
C GLY A 227 5.22 -5.30 -1.77
N LYS A 228 6.06 -6.28 -2.12
CA LYS A 228 6.85 -7.06 -1.15
C LYS A 228 7.84 -6.18 -0.39
N ALA A 229 8.50 -5.25 -1.06
CA ALA A 229 9.54 -4.41 -0.46
C ALA A 229 9.00 -3.52 0.68
N THR A 230 7.71 -3.14 0.64
CA THR A 230 7.09 -2.33 1.70
C THR A 230 7.08 -3.03 3.07
N LEU A 231 6.99 -4.36 3.11
CA LEU A 231 7.07 -5.15 4.35
C LEU A 231 8.41 -4.92 5.06
N TRP A 232 9.52 -5.05 4.32
CA TRP A 232 10.86 -4.86 4.86
C TRP A 232 11.21 -3.37 5.05
N ALA A 233 10.75 -2.48 4.17
CA ALA A 233 10.98 -1.04 4.30
C ALA A 233 10.37 -0.46 5.60
N THR A 234 9.25 -1.04 6.05
CA THR A 234 8.58 -0.62 7.30
C THR A 234 9.25 -1.20 8.56
N SER A 235 10.19 -2.14 8.42
CA SER A 235 10.98 -2.72 9.53
C SER A 235 12.33 -2.00 9.69
N ARG A 236 12.59 -1.39 10.85
CA ARG A 236 13.93 -0.85 11.19
C ARG A 236 15.00 -1.94 11.29
N LEU A 237 14.57 -3.17 11.57
CA LEU A 237 15.44 -4.33 11.74
C LEU A 237 15.55 -5.16 10.45
N GLY A 238 14.83 -4.81 9.38
CA GLY A 238 14.78 -5.61 8.16
C GLY A 238 14.25 -7.02 8.36
N LEU A 239 13.46 -7.26 9.42
CA LEU A 239 13.00 -8.58 9.84
C LEU A 239 11.48 -8.72 9.68
N VAL A 240 11.08 -9.74 8.93
CA VAL A 240 9.68 -10.13 8.76
C VAL A 240 9.53 -11.62 9.04
N LEU A 241 8.61 -11.98 9.94
CA LEU A 241 8.20 -13.37 10.18
C LEU A 241 6.86 -13.65 9.51
N MET A 242 6.65 -14.87 9.05
CA MET A 242 5.46 -15.25 8.30
C MET A 242 4.89 -16.54 8.87
N ASN A 243 3.58 -16.57 9.11
CA ASN A 243 2.83 -17.78 9.46
C ASN A 243 1.62 -17.91 8.51
N SER A 244 1.51 -19.04 7.78
CA SER A 244 0.44 -19.21 6.80
C SER A 244 -0.45 -20.43 7.07
N THR A 245 -1.75 -20.22 6.89
CA THR A 245 -2.74 -21.26 6.66
C THR A 245 -2.98 -21.40 5.15
N LEU A 246 -2.80 -22.58 4.58
CA LEU A 246 -2.78 -22.82 3.14
C LEU A 246 -4.15 -23.24 2.62
N SER A 247 -4.54 -22.72 1.45
CA SER A 247 -5.74 -23.19 0.74
C SER A 247 -5.56 -24.60 0.17
N GLU A 248 -4.31 -25.00 -0.07
CA GLU A 248 -3.94 -26.30 -0.61
C GLU A 248 -2.84 -26.91 0.27
N PRO A 249 -2.94 -28.19 0.65
CA PRO A 249 -1.93 -28.83 1.50
C PRO A 249 -0.54 -28.82 0.87
N HIS A 250 0.46 -28.47 1.66
CA HIS A 250 1.86 -28.68 1.35
C HIS A 250 2.39 -29.72 2.34
N GLU A 251 3.00 -30.80 1.84
CA GLU A 251 3.52 -31.89 2.69
C GLU A 251 2.46 -32.48 3.65
N GLY A 252 1.19 -32.46 3.23
CA GLY A 252 0.08 -32.99 4.04
C GLY A 252 -0.38 -32.07 5.17
N ARG A 253 0.20 -30.87 5.33
CA ARG A 253 -0.28 -29.86 6.29
C ARG A 253 -0.81 -28.64 5.57
N ILE A 254 -1.67 -27.92 6.29
CA ILE A 254 -2.24 -26.66 5.85
C ILE A 254 -1.99 -25.53 6.84
N GLU A 255 -1.77 -25.82 8.12
CA GLU A 255 -1.69 -24.78 9.16
C GLU A 255 -0.29 -24.67 9.74
N ARG A 256 0.07 -23.46 10.17
CA ARG A 256 1.31 -23.15 10.90
C ARG A 256 2.59 -23.33 10.07
N ARG A 257 2.52 -23.08 8.76
CA ARG A 257 3.73 -22.98 7.92
C ARG A 257 4.46 -21.68 8.25
N LEU A 258 5.61 -21.77 8.91
CA LEU A 258 6.37 -20.64 9.42
C LEU A 258 7.71 -20.50 8.68
N ILE A 259 8.09 -19.25 8.43
CA ILE A 259 9.44 -18.86 7.99
C ILE A 259 9.72 -17.42 8.43
N GLY A 260 10.95 -17.12 8.84
CA GLY A 260 11.42 -15.74 8.98
C GLY A 260 12.37 -15.35 7.87
N ARG A 261 12.32 -14.09 7.46
CA ARG A 261 13.28 -13.51 6.52
C ARG A 261 13.83 -12.20 7.06
N LEU A 262 15.15 -12.12 7.08
CA LEU A 262 15.94 -10.98 7.47
C LEU A 262 16.70 -10.45 6.25
N ASP A 263 16.51 -9.18 5.92
CA ASP A 263 17.26 -8.49 4.86
C ASP A 263 18.20 -7.45 5.54
N LEU A 264 19.47 -7.82 5.69
CA LEU A 264 20.54 -6.94 6.18
C LEU A 264 21.50 -6.57 5.05
N PRO A 265 22.26 -5.46 5.16
CA PRO A 265 23.35 -5.20 4.23
C PRO A 265 24.46 -6.25 4.37
N TRP A 266 25.26 -6.37 3.32
CA TRP A 266 26.51 -7.12 3.33
C TRP A 266 27.33 -6.72 4.55
N ARG A 267 27.94 -7.69 5.22
CA ARG A 267 28.70 -7.46 6.45
C ARG A 267 29.70 -8.56 6.71
N ARG A 268 30.66 -8.28 7.60
CA ARG A 268 31.58 -9.28 8.14
C ARG A 268 31.29 -9.52 9.60
N VAL A 269 31.21 -10.80 9.97
CA VAL A 269 31.01 -11.27 11.34
C VAL A 269 31.95 -12.46 11.54
N ASP A 270 32.72 -12.45 12.62
CA ASP A 270 33.70 -13.50 12.96
C ASP A 270 34.62 -13.88 11.80
N GLY A 271 35.10 -12.88 11.07
CA GLY A 271 35.98 -13.05 9.92
C GLY A 271 35.31 -13.52 8.63
N LYS A 272 34.06 -14.02 8.68
CA LYS A 272 33.27 -14.49 7.52
C LYS A 272 32.51 -13.33 6.88
N SER A 273 32.28 -13.43 5.56
CA SER A 273 31.49 -12.45 4.81
C SER A 273 30.09 -13.00 4.53
N TRP A 274 29.07 -12.15 4.65
CA TRP A 274 27.67 -12.51 4.46
C TRP A 274 27.04 -11.58 3.43
N ALA A 275 26.31 -12.14 2.46
CA ALA A 275 25.76 -11.39 1.33
C ALA A 275 24.69 -10.38 1.76
N GLY A 276 23.94 -10.69 2.81
CA GLY A 276 22.93 -9.79 3.37
C GLY A 276 21.73 -10.56 3.95
N PRO A 277 20.95 -11.25 3.09
CA PRO A 277 19.77 -12.00 3.51
C PRO A 277 20.05 -13.17 4.45
N ALA A 278 19.09 -13.47 5.32
CA ALA A 278 19.06 -14.65 6.15
C ALA A 278 17.63 -15.17 6.34
N TRP A 279 17.50 -16.45 6.64
CA TRP A 279 16.21 -17.10 6.87
C TRP A 279 16.19 -17.77 8.23
N PHE A 280 15.12 -17.53 8.98
CA PHE A 280 14.81 -18.28 10.19
C PHE A 280 13.95 -19.45 9.78
N GLY A 281 14.44 -20.66 10.03
CA GLY A 281 13.79 -21.87 9.57
C GLY A 281 14.55 -23.10 10.00
N ARG A 282 14.28 -24.22 9.33
CA ARG A 282 14.97 -25.49 9.53
C ARG A 282 15.97 -25.74 8.41
N PRO A 283 17.04 -26.50 8.65
CA PRO A 283 17.95 -26.85 7.57
C PRO A 283 17.20 -27.71 6.54
N ASP A 284 17.46 -27.47 5.26
CA ASP A 284 16.91 -28.30 4.21
C ASP A 284 17.74 -29.57 4.01
N PRO A 285 17.20 -30.77 4.29
CA PRO A 285 17.92 -32.03 4.07
C PRO A 285 18.17 -32.34 2.59
N ASP A 286 17.43 -31.68 1.68
CA ASP A 286 17.54 -31.89 0.24
C ASP A 286 18.51 -30.91 -0.44
N ALA A 287 18.95 -29.86 0.26
CA ALA A 287 19.90 -28.90 -0.26
C ALA A 287 21.35 -29.42 -0.22
N GLU A 288 22.13 -29.11 -1.25
CA GLU A 288 23.57 -29.40 -1.27
C GLU A 288 24.35 -28.52 -0.28
N ASP A 289 23.86 -27.31 0.00
CA ASP A 289 24.45 -26.36 0.95
C ASP A 289 23.70 -26.42 2.30
N VAL A 290 24.45 -26.71 3.36
CA VAL A 290 23.97 -26.76 4.75
C VAL A 290 23.41 -25.42 5.26
N ASN A 291 23.69 -24.32 4.57
CA ASN A 291 23.21 -22.98 4.91
C ASN A 291 21.86 -22.63 4.26
N VAL A 292 21.18 -23.60 3.66
CA VAL A 292 19.85 -23.41 3.09
C VAL A 292 18.80 -23.76 4.14
N ALA A 293 18.11 -22.74 4.66
CA ALA A 293 16.90 -22.94 5.45
C ALA A 293 15.73 -23.35 4.56
N ARG A 294 14.69 -23.96 5.14
CA ARG A 294 13.33 -24.10 4.61
C ARG A 294 12.30 -23.74 5.69
N SER A 295 11.05 -23.52 5.27
CA SER A 295 9.93 -23.35 6.18
C SER A 295 9.73 -24.57 7.05
N TRP A 296 9.10 -24.36 8.21
CA TRP A 296 8.72 -25.44 9.10
C TRP A 296 7.27 -25.34 9.54
N TRP A 297 6.78 -26.43 10.09
CA TRP A 297 5.44 -26.52 10.64
C TRP A 297 5.51 -26.37 12.16
N ALA A 298 5.18 -25.17 12.66
CA ALA A 298 5.30 -24.82 14.06
C ALA A 298 4.19 -25.42 14.92
N ASP A 299 4.47 -25.62 16.22
CA ASP A 299 3.43 -25.88 17.23
C ASP A 299 2.74 -24.57 17.66
N GLU A 300 1.66 -24.70 18.45
CA GLU A 300 0.87 -23.55 18.92
C GLU A 300 1.68 -22.63 19.85
N GLU A 301 2.49 -23.19 20.74
CA GLU A 301 3.28 -22.43 21.70
C GLU A 301 4.31 -21.54 21.00
N SER A 302 5.04 -22.09 20.01
CA SER A 302 6.00 -21.35 19.19
C SER A 302 5.31 -20.21 18.44
N VAL A 303 4.13 -20.47 17.87
CA VAL A 303 3.34 -19.46 17.14
C VAL A 303 2.87 -18.34 18.07
N GLU A 304 2.45 -18.67 19.29
CA GLU A 304 2.04 -17.71 20.31
C GLU A 304 3.21 -16.83 20.77
N ARG A 305 4.36 -17.44 21.10
CA ARG A 305 5.57 -16.72 21.52
C ARG A 305 6.12 -15.80 20.44
N LEU A 306 5.92 -16.16 19.17
CA LEU A 306 6.25 -15.32 18.02
C LEU A 306 5.18 -14.26 17.69
N TYR A 307 4.09 -14.16 18.45
CA TYR A 307 2.95 -13.26 18.20
C TYR A 307 2.27 -13.50 16.84
N LEU A 308 2.37 -14.71 16.29
CA LEU A 308 1.86 -15.08 14.96
C LEU A 308 0.54 -15.87 15.02
N THR A 309 -0.12 -15.93 16.18
CA THR A 309 -1.39 -16.65 16.36
C THR A 309 -2.48 -16.12 15.45
N ARG A 310 -3.03 -17.03 14.64
CA ARG A 310 -4.18 -16.78 13.76
C ARG A 310 -5.47 -17.16 14.49
N GLU A 311 -6.47 -16.29 14.45
CA GLU A 311 -7.75 -16.49 15.15
C GLU A 311 -8.81 -17.24 14.33
N SER A 312 -8.48 -17.62 13.09
CA SER A 312 -9.34 -18.42 12.21
C SER A 312 -8.50 -19.44 11.45
N ALA A 313 -9.09 -20.60 11.19
CA ALA A 313 -8.56 -21.64 10.32
C ALA A 313 -8.75 -21.33 8.82
N GLU A 314 -9.37 -20.20 8.48
CA GLU A 314 -9.46 -19.76 7.09
C GLU A 314 -8.07 -19.58 6.45
N PRO A 315 -7.90 -20.05 5.20
CA PRO A 315 -6.69 -19.81 4.42
C PRO A 315 -6.28 -18.35 4.35
N GLY A 316 -4.97 -18.12 4.41
CA GLY A 316 -4.32 -16.80 4.42
C GLY A 316 -2.95 -16.83 5.10
N THR A 317 -2.37 -15.66 5.30
CA THR A 317 -1.02 -15.43 5.81
C THR A 317 -1.01 -14.30 6.82
N SER A 318 -0.21 -14.48 7.85
CA SER A 318 0.13 -13.48 8.85
C SER A 318 1.55 -13.02 8.60
N PHE A 319 1.74 -11.75 8.27
CA PHE A 319 3.05 -11.10 8.15
C PHE A 319 3.32 -10.29 9.42
N LEU A 320 4.40 -10.59 10.13
CA LEU A 320 4.84 -9.85 11.31
C LEU A 320 6.10 -9.05 10.96
N ILE A 321 5.92 -7.74 10.79
CA ILE A 321 7.01 -6.78 10.62
C ILE A 321 7.59 -6.47 12.00
N VAL A 322 8.85 -6.85 12.24
CA VAL A 322 9.53 -6.68 13.52
C VAL A 322 10.28 -5.35 13.55
N GLY A 323 10.13 -4.55 14.61
CA GLY A 323 10.69 -3.19 14.65
C GLY A 323 9.98 -2.26 13.67
N ALA A 324 8.64 -2.36 13.60
CA ALA A 324 7.82 -1.55 12.72
C ALA A 324 7.92 -0.06 13.10
N HIS A 325 7.98 0.81 12.09
CA HIS A 325 8.07 2.25 12.30
C HIS A 325 7.41 3.03 11.15
N ASP A 326 7.08 4.28 11.42
CA ASP A 326 6.45 5.18 10.46
C ASP A 326 7.18 6.54 10.44
N VAL A 327 8.03 6.74 9.43
CA VAL A 327 8.78 8.00 9.24
C VAL A 327 7.87 9.11 8.74
N ALA A 328 6.82 8.77 7.97
CA ALA A 328 5.90 9.77 7.43
C ALA A 328 5.11 10.49 8.53
N SER A 329 4.81 9.80 9.65
CA SER A 329 4.19 10.41 10.82
C SER A 329 4.99 11.56 11.46
N LEU A 330 6.32 11.63 11.22
CA LEU A 330 7.18 12.69 11.75
C LEU A 330 7.13 13.97 10.90
N VAL A 331 6.63 13.89 9.66
CA VAL A 331 6.60 15.00 8.69
C VAL A 331 5.25 15.75 8.69
N GLU A 332 4.15 15.07 9.04
CA GLU A 332 2.77 15.61 8.90
C GLU A 332 2.23 16.46 10.08
N GLY A 333 3.04 16.78 11.09
CA GLY A 333 2.81 17.98 11.92
C GLY A 333 2.86 17.81 13.44
N THR A 334 3.79 18.52 14.07
CA THR A 334 3.65 19.41 15.24
C THR A 334 5.03 20.03 15.48
N ASP A 335 5.09 21.25 16.01
CA ASP A 335 6.33 22.01 16.23
C ASP A 335 7.50 21.11 16.65
N ALA A 336 8.67 21.27 16.02
CA ALA A 336 9.93 20.63 16.43
C ALA A 336 10.36 20.98 17.88
N ASN A 337 9.55 21.78 18.59
CA ASN A 337 9.73 22.22 19.98
C ASN A 337 8.63 21.70 20.94
N ALA A 338 7.69 20.86 20.52
CA ALA A 338 6.78 20.21 21.43
C ALA A 338 7.39 18.88 21.90
N ASN A 339 7.81 18.83 23.17
CA ASN A 339 8.10 17.59 23.91
C ASN A 339 6.81 16.74 24.03
N VAL A 340 6.29 16.23 22.91
CA VAL A 340 5.26 15.20 22.93
C VAL A 340 6.02 13.89 23.15
N GLU A 341 5.75 13.24 24.28
CA GLU A 341 6.40 11.99 24.67
C GLU A 341 6.28 10.94 23.55
N ASP A 342 7.37 10.19 23.33
CA ASP A 342 7.48 9.15 22.29
C ASP A 342 6.52 7.95 22.52
N ASP A 343 5.75 7.96 23.61
CA ASP A 343 4.80 6.91 24.02
C ASP A 343 3.58 6.83 23.07
N ASP A 344 3.29 7.89 22.30
CA ASP A 344 2.16 7.94 21.37
C ASP A 344 2.45 7.46 19.94
N SER A 345 3.63 6.89 19.66
CA SER A 345 3.95 6.47 18.28
C SER A 345 3.03 5.35 17.76
N VAL A 346 2.62 4.40 18.61
CA VAL A 346 1.68 3.31 18.23
C VAL A 346 0.25 3.82 18.03
N HIS A 347 -0.16 4.88 18.75
CA HIS A 347 -1.44 5.56 18.53
C HIS A 347 -1.45 6.26 17.17
N ARG A 348 -0.37 6.97 16.81
CA ARG A 348 -0.23 7.60 15.48
C ARG A 348 -0.25 6.57 14.36
N MET A 349 0.51 5.48 14.49
CA MET A 349 0.49 4.37 13.52
C MET A 349 -0.92 3.76 13.39
N HIS A 350 -1.63 3.54 14.49
CA HIS A 350 -3.01 3.05 14.47
C HIS A 350 -3.93 3.97 13.66
N HIS A 351 -3.90 5.28 13.95
CA HIS A 351 -4.72 6.26 13.23
C HIS A 351 -4.38 6.32 11.74
N ARG A 352 -3.09 6.34 11.39
CA ARG A 352 -2.64 6.37 9.99
C ARG A 352 -3.05 5.11 9.23
N LEU A 353 -2.95 3.93 9.86
CA LEU A 353 -3.44 2.67 9.27
C LEU A 353 -4.95 2.74 9.02
N LYS A 354 -5.75 3.17 10.01
CA LYS A 354 -7.20 3.29 9.87
C LYS A 354 -7.58 4.28 8.75
N GLU A 355 -6.92 5.43 8.71
CA GLU A 355 -7.14 6.46 7.68
C GLU A 355 -6.75 5.94 6.29
N ALA A 356 -5.58 5.33 6.15
CA ALA A 356 -5.10 4.78 4.88
C ALA A 356 -6.05 3.70 4.35
N LEU A 357 -6.52 2.79 5.20
CA LEU A 357 -7.50 1.76 4.83
C LEU A 357 -8.83 2.38 4.39
N GLY A 358 -9.36 3.36 5.14
CA GLY A 358 -10.60 4.05 4.79
C GLY A 358 -10.48 4.84 3.47
N ARG A 359 -9.40 5.59 3.28
CA ARG A 359 -9.16 6.39 2.08
C ARG A 359 -8.97 5.52 0.83
N ASN A 360 -8.20 4.44 0.95
CA ASN A 360 -7.79 3.63 -0.20
C ASN A 360 -8.82 2.56 -0.58
N PHE A 361 -9.54 1.99 0.39
CA PHE A 361 -10.39 0.81 0.18
C PHE A 361 -11.85 0.99 0.57
N TRP A 362 -12.34 2.23 0.78
CA TRP A 362 -13.76 2.45 1.08
C TRP A 362 -14.70 1.76 0.10
N ALA A 363 -14.34 1.74 -1.20
CA ALA A 363 -15.15 1.13 -2.24
C ALA A 363 -15.13 -0.41 -2.20
N ALA A 364 -13.98 -1.01 -1.88
CA ALA A 364 -13.88 -2.45 -1.65
C ALA A 364 -14.64 -2.90 -0.39
N MET A 365 -14.76 -2.03 0.62
CA MET A 365 -15.52 -2.26 1.85
C MET A 365 -17.01 -1.90 1.74
N THR A 366 -17.46 -1.38 0.58
CA THR A 366 -18.86 -1.04 0.34
C THR A 366 -19.57 -2.20 -0.36
N GLY A 367 -20.60 -2.74 0.29
CA GLY A 367 -21.58 -3.65 -0.30
C GLY A 367 -22.88 -2.94 -0.68
N GLY A 368 -23.76 -3.62 -1.40
CA GLY A 368 -25.07 -3.11 -1.80
C GLY A 368 -25.95 -4.22 -2.35
N GLY A 369 -27.25 -4.17 -2.08
CA GLY A 369 -28.25 -5.12 -2.52
C GLY A 369 -27.90 -6.53 -2.06
N ASN A 370 -27.72 -7.43 -3.02
CA ASN A 370 -27.27 -8.81 -2.78
C ASN A 370 -25.75 -8.98 -2.87
N GLN A 371 -24.99 -7.92 -3.17
CA GLN A 371 -23.53 -7.96 -3.29
C GLN A 371 -22.86 -7.65 -1.94
N ARG A 372 -22.13 -8.64 -1.42
CA ARG A 372 -21.26 -8.45 -0.26
C ARG A 372 -20.06 -7.55 -0.62
N PRO A 373 -19.47 -6.83 0.36
CA PRO A 373 -18.22 -6.12 0.13
C PRO A 373 -17.11 -7.10 -0.31
N LEU A 374 -16.10 -6.57 -0.99
CA LEU A 374 -14.93 -7.35 -1.40
C LEU A 374 -13.93 -7.55 -0.26
N LEU A 375 -13.89 -6.59 0.68
CA LEU A 375 -12.94 -6.49 1.77
C LEU A 375 -13.65 -6.15 3.08
N GLU A 376 -13.15 -6.67 4.20
CA GLU A 376 -13.34 -6.11 5.52
C GLU A 376 -11.97 -5.81 6.14
N ALA A 377 -11.80 -4.63 6.73
CA ALA A 377 -10.54 -4.23 7.36
C ALA A 377 -10.75 -3.77 8.80
N SER A 378 -9.82 -4.13 9.69
CA SER A 378 -9.80 -3.67 11.08
C SER A 378 -8.38 -3.38 11.56
N VAL A 379 -8.27 -2.53 12.57
CA VAL A 379 -7.02 -2.18 13.24
C VAL A 379 -7.20 -2.32 14.75
N ARG A 380 -6.22 -2.91 15.43
CA ARG A 380 -6.17 -2.98 16.90
C ARG A 380 -4.75 -2.76 17.40
N THR A 381 -4.62 -2.32 18.65
CA THR A 381 -3.31 -2.03 19.27
C THR A 381 -3.24 -2.63 20.66
N LEU A 382 -2.15 -3.37 20.92
CA LEU A 382 -1.88 -4.03 22.18
C LEU A 382 -0.53 -3.58 22.75
N ARG A 383 -0.42 -3.54 24.06
CA ARG A 383 0.80 -3.33 24.84
C ARG A 383 0.99 -4.52 25.76
N ASN A 384 2.06 -5.30 25.55
CA ASN A 384 2.34 -6.55 26.27
C ASN A 384 1.13 -7.52 26.35
N GLY A 385 0.39 -7.63 25.25
CA GLY A 385 -0.80 -8.49 25.15
C GLY A 385 -2.10 -7.87 25.72
N VAL A 386 -2.04 -6.69 26.35
CA VAL A 386 -3.22 -5.95 26.81
C VAL A 386 -3.67 -4.98 25.72
N GLU A 387 -4.95 -5.01 25.38
CA GLU A 387 -5.53 -4.11 24.38
C GLU A 387 -5.58 -2.66 24.92
N ILE A 388 -4.92 -1.73 24.22
CA ILE A 388 -4.93 -0.30 24.54
C ILE A 388 -5.80 0.51 23.57
N ILE A 389 -5.96 0.03 22.33
CA ILE A 389 -6.98 0.51 21.40
C ILE A 389 -7.75 -0.71 20.88
N PRO A 390 -9.07 -0.79 21.13
CA PRO A 390 -9.85 -1.93 20.73
C PRO A 390 -9.91 -2.13 19.23
N GLU A 391 -10.10 -3.38 18.81
CA GLU A 391 -10.30 -3.68 17.41
C GLU A 391 -11.43 -2.84 16.82
N THR A 392 -11.04 -1.94 15.92
CA THR A 392 -11.95 -1.02 15.27
C THR A 392 -12.03 -1.39 13.80
N ARG A 393 -13.20 -1.86 13.37
CA ARG A 393 -13.51 -2.08 11.95
C ARG A 393 -13.58 -0.74 11.24
N VAL A 394 -13.01 -0.68 10.04
CA VAL A 394 -13.08 0.52 9.19
C VAL A 394 -14.46 0.57 8.52
N ASP A 395 -15.31 1.51 8.94
CA ASP A 395 -16.59 1.74 8.27
C ASP A 395 -16.43 2.82 7.17
N PRO A 396 -16.63 2.46 5.89
CA PRO A 396 -16.57 3.43 4.80
C PRO A 396 -17.67 4.50 4.90
N ARG A 397 -18.79 4.26 5.60
CA ARG A 397 -19.85 5.24 5.82
C ARG A 397 -19.45 6.36 6.78
N GLU A 398 -18.48 6.12 7.66
CA GLU A 398 -17.94 7.14 8.55
C GLU A 398 -16.83 7.93 7.87
N THR A 399 -15.96 7.24 7.13
CA THR A 399 -14.74 7.81 6.54
C THR A 399 -14.96 8.46 5.18
N GLN A 400 -15.93 7.98 4.39
CA GLN A 400 -16.19 8.37 3.00
C GLN A 400 -17.70 8.37 2.67
N PRO A 401 -18.57 9.01 3.49
CA PRO A 401 -20.03 8.84 3.46
C PRO A 401 -20.65 9.04 2.08
N SER A 402 -20.31 10.10 1.36
CA SER A 402 -20.96 10.39 0.08
C SER A 402 -20.48 9.44 -1.01
N ARG A 403 -19.17 9.12 -1.02
CA ARG A 403 -18.62 8.17 -1.98
C ARG A 403 -19.21 6.76 -1.77
N THR A 404 -19.35 6.33 -0.52
CA THR A 404 -20.02 5.09 -0.15
C THR A 404 -21.47 5.07 -0.55
N ARG A 405 -22.23 6.16 -0.33
CA ARG A 405 -23.61 6.31 -0.82
C ARG A 405 -23.68 6.16 -2.34
N ALA A 406 -22.78 6.84 -3.07
CA ALA A 406 -22.74 6.78 -4.52
C ALA A 406 -22.56 5.35 -5.03
N LEU A 407 -21.55 4.64 -4.51
CA LEU A 407 -21.28 3.26 -4.90
C LEU A 407 -22.40 2.32 -4.45
N GLN A 408 -22.93 2.47 -3.25
CA GLN A 408 -24.04 1.64 -2.78
C GLN A 408 -25.27 1.78 -3.68
N ALA A 409 -25.64 3.00 -4.08
CA ALA A 409 -26.77 3.22 -5.01
C ALA A 409 -26.55 2.55 -6.38
N PHE A 410 -25.31 2.54 -6.88
CA PHE A 410 -24.94 1.81 -8.10
C PHE A 410 -25.12 0.29 -7.94
N LEU A 411 -24.65 -0.27 -6.82
CA LEU A 411 -24.79 -1.71 -6.53
C LEU A 411 -26.26 -2.13 -6.29
N ASP A 412 -27.05 -1.23 -5.70
CA ASP A 412 -28.48 -1.43 -5.44
C ASP A 412 -29.35 -1.24 -6.70
N GLY A 413 -28.80 -0.65 -7.77
CA GLY A 413 -29.55 -0.29 -8.97
C GLY A 413 -30.54 0.87 -8.76
N THR A 414 -30.27 1.75 -7.79
CA THR A 414 -31.16 2.87 -7.39
C THR A 414 -30.70 4.24 -7.88
N THR A 415 -29.71 4.27 -8.76
CA THR A 415 -29.21 5.51 -9.39
C THR A 415 -30.24 6.15 -10.30
N VAL A 416 -30.14 7.47 -10.47
CA VAL A 416 -30.99 8.27 -11.38
C VAL A 416 -30.16 8.89 -12.50
N ASP A 417 -30.79 9.33 -13.59
CA ASP A 417 -30.06 10.00 -14.68
C ASP A 417 -29.55 11.39 -14.27
N ARG A 418 -30.25 12.06 -13.34
CA ARG A 418 -29.91 13.40 -12.82
C ARG A 418 -30.41 13.56 -11.39
N MET A 419 -29.63 14.26 -10.56
CA MET A 419 -30.04 14.62 -9.20
C MET A 419 -31.10 15.72 -9.24
N THR A 420 -32.29 15.43 -8.73
CA THR A 420 -33.37 16.41 -8.50
C THR A 420 -33.62 16.68 -7.02
N GLU A 421 -33.22 15.76 -6.14
CA GLU A 421 -33.41 15.82 -4.70
C GLU A 421 -32.11 15.48 -3.95
N SER A 422 -31.98 15.95 -2.70
CA SER A 422 -30.84 15.61 -1.84
C SER A 422 -30.78 14.10 -1.60
N GLY A 423 -29.56 13.56 -1.55
CA GLY A 423 -29.31 12.14 -1.31
C GLY A 423 -29.47 11.22 -2.52
N GLN A 424 -29.96 11.72 -3.66
CA GLN A 424 -29.92 10.99 -4.92
C GLN A 424 -28.48 10.85 -5.45
N VAL A 425 -28.28 9.83 -6.29
CA VAL A 425 -27.01 9.55 -6.96
C VAL A 425 -27.27 9.55 -8.46
N ALA A 426 -26.68 10.51 -9.17
CA ALA A 426 -26.73 10.54 -10.63
C ALA A 426 -25.70 9.56 -11.22
N MET A 427 -26.09 8.82 -12.25
CA MET A 427 -25.23 7.92 -13.00
C MET A 427 -25.18 8.32 -14.48
N ALA A 428 -23.99 8.26 -15.06
CA ALA A 428 -23.79 8.36 -16.50
C ALA A 428 -22.68 7.41 -16.95
N THR A 429 -22.56 7.19 -18.26
CA THR A 429 -21.47 6.40 -18.85
C THR A 429 -20.47 7.28 -19.59
N VAL A 430 -19.22 6.85 -19.60
CA VAL A 430 -18.10 7.53 -20.25
C VAL A 430 -17.37 6.51 -21.14
N PRO A 431 -17.15 6.79 -22.43
CA PRO A 431 -16.42 5.88 -23.31
C PRO A 431 -14.91 5.92 -23.02
N LEU A 432 -14.31 4.73 -22.95
CA LEU A 432 -12.87 4.49 -22.94
C LEU A 432 -12.51 3.64 -24.16
N VAL A 433 -11.87 4.27 -25.15
CA VAL A 433 -11.34 3.55 -26.31
C VAL A 433 -10.05 2.82 -25.90
N VAL A 434 -10.13 1.50 -25.78
CA VAL A 434 -9.02 0.65 -25.37
C VAL A 434 -8.13 0.36 -26.59
N PRO A 435 -6.84 0.71 -26.56
CA PRO A 435 -5.95 0.40 -27.66
C PRO A 435 -5.72 -1.12 -27.76
N GLY A 436 -5.46 -1.59 -28.98
CA GLY A 436 -4.97 -2.94 -29.19
C GLY A 436 -3.61 -3.15 -28.52
N ARG A 437 -3.36 -4.35 -28.00
CA ARG A 437 -2.00 -4.75 -27.62
C ARG A 437 -1.09 -4.73 -28.86
N THR A 438 0.20 -4.48 -28.68
CA THR A 438 1.20 -4.44 -29.77
C THR A 438 1.03 -5.65 -30.70
N GLY A 439 0.78 -5.40 -31.99
CA GLY A 439 0.55 -6.44 -33.00
C GLY A 439 -0.86 -7.04 -33.06
N ARG A 440 -1.83 -6.53 -32.28
CA ARG A 440 -3.26 -6.90 -32.33
C ARG A 440 -4.13 -5.69 -32.70
N GLY A 441 -5.31 -5.96 -33.26
CA GLY A 441 -6.33 -4.94 -33.59
C GLY A 441 -6.90 -4.22 -32.35
N SER A 442 -7.86 -3.31 -32.56
CA SER A 442 -8.47 -2.49 -31.48
C SER A 442 -8.92 -3.32 -30.27
N GLY A 443 -8.69 -2.79 -29.05
CA GLY A 443 -9.16 -3.38 -27.80
C GLY A 443 -10.63 -3.09 -27.47
N GLY A 444 -11.34 -2.41 -28.38
CA GLY A 444 -12.76 -2.08 -28.24
C GLY A 444 -13.03 -0.75 -27.52
N GLU A 445 -14.30 -0.47 -27.28
CA GLU A 445 -14.76 0.69 -26.51
C GLU A 445 -15.42 0.22 -25.23
N HIS A 446 -14.76 0.48 -24.11
CA HIS A 446 -15.28 0.19 -22.78
C HIS A 446 -16.17 1.33 -22.29
N ARG A 447 -17.29 1.00 -21.63
CA ARG A 447 -18.18 1.99 -21.00
C ARG A 447 -17.90 2.06 -19.51
N ALA A 448 -17.09 3.03 -19.11
CA ALA A 448 -16.88 3.36 -17.71
C ALA A 448 -18.13 4.02 -17.12
N VAL A 449 -18.35 3.89 -15.82
CA VAL A 449 -19.50 4.45 -15.11
C VAL A 449 -19.05 5.62 -14.24
N VAL A 450 -19.75 6.74 -14.32
CA VAL A 450 -19.56 7.92 -13.48
C VAL A 450 -20.76 8.07 -12.56
N LEU A 451 -20.50 8.17 -11.26
CA LEU A 451 -21.48 8.42 -10.22
C LEU A 451 -21.23 9.80 -9.64
N VAL A 452 -22.29 10.58 -9.41
CA VAL A 452 -22.22 11.90 -8.78
C VAL A 452 -23.26 12.00 -7.68
N THR A 453 -22.84 12.51 -6.53
CA THR A 453 -23.73 12.73 -5.37
C THR A 453 -23.31 14.02 -4.64
N GLU A 454 -24.22 14.57 -3.84
CA GLU A 454 -23.94 15.70 -2.94
C GLU A 454 -22.77 15.37 -2.00
N ALA A 455 -21.91 16.34 -1.67
CA ALA A 455 -20.82 16.13 -0.72
C ALA A 455 -21.29 16.26 0.74
N ASP A 456 -20.68 15.50 1.63
CA ASP A 456 -20.79 15.63 3.09
C ASP A 456 -19.47 16.24 3.59
N ASP A 457 -19.51 17.05 4.64
CA ASP A 457 -18.33 17.71 5.21
C ASP A 457 -17.26 16.70 5.65
N ARG A 458 -17.65 15.46 5.97
CA ARG A 458 -16.74 14.37 6.36
C ARG A 458 -15.98 13.75 5.20
N ASP A 459 -16.37 13.97 3.93
CA ASP A 459 -15.66 13.44 2.76
C ASP A 459 -14.34 14.18 2.44
N GLY A 460 -14.04 15.24 3.20
CA GLY A 460 -12.93 16.16 2.96
C GLY A 460 -13.24 17.17 1.85
N LYS A 461 -12.25 17.44 0.98
CA LYS A 461 -12.39 18.46 -0.08
C LYS A 461 -13.51 18.06 -1.08
N PRO A 462 -14.49 18.94 -1.36
CA PRO A 462 -15.54 18.67 -2.34
C PRO A 462 -15.06 18.86 -3.79
N ASN A 463 -15.94 18.56 -4.75
CA ASN A 463 -15.76 18.74 -6.18
C ASN A 463 -14.59 17.91 -6.75
N ARG A 464 -14.48 16.67 -6.27
CA ARG A 464 -13.44 15.72 -6.62
C ARG A 464 -14.04 14.48 -7.30
N VAL A 465 -13.28 13.86 -8.20
CA VAL A 465 -13.56 12.54 -8.79
C VAL A 465 -12.56 11.54 -8.24
N THR A 466 -13.06 10.46 -7.64
CA THR A 466 -12.27 9.30 -7.23
C THR A 466 -12.32 8.24 -8.34
N THR A 467 -11.17 7.83 -8.86
CA THR A 467 -11.07 6.87 -9.97
C THR A 467 -10.58 5.51 -9.48
N MET A 468 -11.20 4.42 -9.95
CA MET A 468 -10.80 3.05 -9.57
C MET A 468 -11.06 2.04 -10.70
N ARG A 469 -10.46 0.85 -10.54
CA ARG A 469 -10.64 -0.33 -11.40
C ARG A 469 -11.34 -1.48 -10.66
N GLY A 470 -11.30 -2.71 -11.21
CA GLY A 470 -12.02 -3.87 -10.70
C GLY A 470 -11.76 -4.27 -9.24
N ASN A 471 -10.56 -3.99 -8.70
CA ASN A 471 -10.25 -4.27 -7.28
C ASN A 471 -10.87 -3.25 -6.30
N ARG A 472 -11.56 -2.22 -6.81
CA ARG A 472 -12.18 -1.13 -6.03
C ARG A 472 -11.23 -0.45 -5.05
N MET A 473 -9.94 -0.42 -5.39
CA MET A 473 -8.96 0.41 -4.71
C MET A 473 -8.95 1.79 -5.36
N THR A 474 -8.95 2.85 -4.56
CA THR A 474 -8.81 4.23 -5.03
C THR A 474 -7.45 4.38 -5.71
N VAL A 475 -7.42 4.62 -7.03
CA VAL A 475 -6.18 4.88 -7.78
C VAL A 475 -5.81 6.35 -7.64
N ARG A 476 -6.73 7.26 -7.94
CA ARG A 476 -6.49 8.70 -7.91
C ARG A 476 -7.73 9.45 -7.46
N VAL A 477 -7.51 10.59 -6.80
CA VAL A 477 -8.53 11.62 -6.56
C VAL A 477 -8.13 12.89 -7.29
N GLY A 478 -9.01 13.44 -8.13
CA GLY A 478 -8.73 14.63 -8.94
C GLY A 478 -9.81 15.69 -8.81
N TRP A 479 -9.43 16.97 -8.84
CA TRP A 479 -10.38 18.08 -8.91
C TRP A 479 -11.04 18.18 -10.30
N VAL A 480 -12.30 18.60 -10.33
CA VAL A 480 -13.05 18.85 -11.57
C VAL A 480 -12.90 20.31 -12.00
N PRO A 481 -12.21 20.59 -13.13
CA PRO A 481 -12.01 21.95 -13.59
C PRO A 481 -13.24 22.55 -14.27
N GLY A 482 -13.32 23.88 -14.27
CA GLY A 482 -14.29 24.64 -15.06
C GLY A 482 -15.73 24.53 -14.57
N LEU A 483 -15.93 24.41 -13.26
CA LEU A 483 -17.25 24.42 -12.62
C LEU A 483 -17.82 25.85 -12.59
N PRO A 484 -19.12 26.04 -12.90
CA PRO A 484 -19.77 27.33 -12.73
C PRO A 484 -19.77 27.83 -11.27
N VAL A 485 -19.79 29.14 -11.11
CA VAL A 485 -19.94 29.76 -9.79
C VAL A 485 -21.30 29.38 -9.20
N GLY A 486 -21.29 28.86 -7.97
CA GLY A 486 -22.50 28.44 -7.27
C GLY A 486 -22.92 26.98 -7.54
N THR A 487 -22.06 26.15 -8.13
CA THR A 487 -22.26 24.69 -8.14
C THR A 487 -22.30 24.16 -6.70
N ASN A 488 -23.32 23.37 -6.38
CA ASN A 488 -23.42 22.70 -5.09
C ASN A 488 -22.23 21.72 -4.91
N PRO A 489 -21.62 21.67 -3.70
CA PRO A 489 -20.56 20.71 -3.41
C PRO A 489 -20.98 19.27 -3.72
N PHE A 490 -20.13 18.54 -4.44
CA PHE A 490 -20.38 17.16 -4.83
C PHE A 490 -19.16 16.26 -4.63
N GLN A 491 -19.39 14.95 -4.59
CA GLN A 491 -18.38 13.93 -4.77
C GLN A 491 -18.74 13.08 -5.99
N ALA A 492 -17.72 12.70 -6.76
CA ALA A 492 -17.88 11.86 -7.94
C ALA A 492 -16.99 10.62 -7.89
N VAL A 493 -17.44 9.53 -8.50
CA VAL A 493 -16.74 8.25 -8.56
C VAL A 493 -16.72 7.76 -10.00
N LEU A 494 -15.54 7.44 -10.53
CA LEU A 494 -15.36 6.81 -11.83
C LEU A 494 -14.98 5.35 -11.64
N LEU A 495 -15.87 4.46 -12.10
CA LEU A 495 -15.69 3.01 -12.12
C LEU A 495 -15.28 2.59 -13.55
N ALA A 496 -14.12 1.98 -13.69
CA ALA A 496 -13.60 1.52 -14.98
C ALA A 496 -13.14 0.06 -14.92
N GLY A 497 -12.92 -0.55 -16.09
CA GLY A 497 -12.57 -1.97 -16.20
C GLY A 497 -13.70 -2.83 -15.62
N ARG A 498 -13.33 -3.83 -14.82
CA ARG A 498 -14.32 -4.69 -14.14
C ARG A 498 -15.11 -3.95 -13.06
N GLY A 499 -14.67 -2.77 -12.64
CA GLY A 499 -15.38 -1.96 -11.65
C GLY A 499 -16.71 -1.40 -12.17
N ALA A 500 -16.85 -1.27 -13.49
CA ALA A 500 -18.04 -0.72 -14.15
C ALA A 500 -19.25 -1.68 -14.17
N GLY A 501 -19.10 -2.91 -13.66
CA GLY A 501 -20.12 -3.96 -13.66
C GLY A 501 -19.84 -5.04 -14.70
N ASP A 502 -20.44 -6.23 -14.51
CA ASP A 502 -20.20 -7.41 -15.35
C ASP A 502 -20.72 -7.26 -16.79
N ASP A 503 -21.73 -6.42 -16.99
CA ASP A 503 -22.31 -6.12 -18.32
C ASP A 503 -21.54 -5.04 -19.09
N ALA A 504 -20.49 -4.45 -18.50
CA ALA A 504 -19.72 -3.41 -19.15
C ALA A 504 -18.92 -3.98 -20.34
N PRO A 505 -19.12 -3.49 -21.58
CA PRO A 505 -18.42 -4.01 -22.73
C PRO A 505 -16.91 -3.81 -22.58
N PHE A 506 -16.10 -4.77 -23.04
CA PHE A 506 -14.63 -4.73 -22.99
C PHE A 506 -14.03 -4.46 -21.60
N ALA A 507 -14.72 -4.86 -20.53
CA ALA A 507 -14.26 -4.64 -19.15
C ALA A 507 -12.91 -5.31 -18.85
N ASP A 508 -12.67 -6.50 -19.39
CA ASP A 508 -11.41 -7.23 -19.21
C ASP A 508 -10.23 -6.56 -19.94
N GLU A 509 -10.47 -6.09 -21.17
CA GLU A 509 -9.48 -5.36 -21.96
C GLU A 509 -9.14 -4.02 -21.31
N ALA A 510 -10.15 -3.30 -20.83
CA ALA A 510 -9.98 -2.06 -20.08
C ALA A 510 -9.24 -2.29 -18.75
N GLU A 511 -9.57 -3.35 -18.00
CA GLU A 511 -8.88 -3.72 -16.77
C GLU A 511 -7.38 -3.98 -17.03
N ALA A 512 -7.07 -4.75 -18.07
CA ALA A 512 -5.69 -5.03 -18.45
C ALA A 512 -4.93 -3.76 -18.91
N PHE A 513 -5.60 -2.88 -19.65
CA PHE A 513 -5.03 -1.63 -20.14
C PHE A 513 -4.74 -0.64 -19.00
N LEU A 514 -5.71 -0.43 -18.10
CA LEU A 514 -5.56 0.47 -16.96
C LEU A 514 -4.52 -0.04 -15.96
N ARG A 515 -4.44 -1.37 -15.75
CA ARG A 515 -3.39 -1.97 -14.92
C ARG A 515 -2.00 -1.72 -15.49
N ALA A 516 -1.82 -1.92 -16.80
CA ALA A 516 -0.54 -1.64 -17.44
C ALA A 516 -0.14 -0.16 -17.29
N ALA A 517 -1.11 0.75 -17.20
CA ALA A 517 -0.89 2.19 -17.02
C ALA A 517 -0.69 2.63 -15.56
N GLU A 518 -0.78 1.71 -14.61
CA GLU A 518 -0.67 1.98 -13.18
C GLU A 518 0.80 1.80 -12.75
N PRO A 519 1.42 2.80 -12.09
CA PRO A 519 2.77 2.66 -11.56
C PRO A 519 2.76 1.79 -10.30
N PRO A 520 3.94 1.40 -9.79
CA PRO A 520 4.04 0.55 -8.60
C PRO A 520 3.37 1.11 -7.33
N GLU A 521 3.32 2.42 -7.16
CA GLU A 521 2.69 3.09 -6.01
C GLU A 521 1.16 3.08 -6.09
N HIS A 522 0.63 2.64 -7.23
CA HIS A 522 -0.79 2.52 -7.49
C HIS A 522 -1.58 3.84 -7.40
N ASP A 523 -0.93 5.01 -7.51
CA ASP A 523 -1.49 6.32 -7.15
C ASP A 523 -2.01 7.18 -8.34
N LYS A 524 -1.87 6.67 -9.57
CA LYS A 524 -2.29 7.34 -10.81
C LYS A 524 -2.40 6.37 -11.97
N TRP A 525 -3.05 6.80 -13.04
CA TRP A 525 -2.90 6.22 -14.37
C TRP A 525 -2.09 7.16 -15.25
N GLY A 526 -1.04 6.64 -15.88
CA GLY A 526 -0.12 7.45 -16.67
C GLY A 526 0.67 6.63 -17.67
N GLN A 527 1.76 7.21 -18.17
CA GLN A 527 2.69 6.48 -19.03
C GLN A 527 3.64 5.67 -18.16
N THR A 528 3.63 4.35 -18.32
CA THR A 528 4.55 3.41 -17.69
C THR A 528 5.37 2.68 -18.76
N GLU A 529 6.43 2.00 -18.33
CA GLU A 529 7.21 1.14 -19.22
C GLU A 529 6.38 -0.04 -19.73
N GLU A 530 5.63 -0.70 -18.84
CA GLU A 530 4.74 -1.82 -19.19
C GLU A 530 3.69 -1.42 -20.24
N LEU A 531 3.03 -0.26 -20.07
CA LEU A 531 2.06 0.28 -21.02
C LEU A 531 2.68 0.51 -22.41
N ARG A 532 3.90 1.07 -22.43
CA ARG A 532 4.63 1.36 -23.67
C ARG A 532 5.00 0.07 -24.41
N VAL A 533 5.37 -0.98 -23.69
CA VAL A 533 5.75 -2.28 -24.25
C VAL A 533 4.52 -3.05 -24.75
N LEU A 534 3.47 -3.15 -23.93
CA LEU A 534 2.30 -3.98 -24.24
C LEU A 534 1.34 -3.35 -25.25
N TYR A 535 1.30 -2.03 -25.36
CA TYR A 535 0.36 -1.32 -26.23
C TYR A 535 1.08 -0.38 -27.21
N SER A 536 1.41 0.84 -26.77
CA SER A 536 2.16 1.82 -27.57
C SER A 536 2.58 3.01 -26.71
N ALA A 537 3.58 3.77 -27.18
CA ALA A 537 4.04 4.98 -26.50
C ALA A 537 2.98 6.09 -26.39
N SER A 538 1.95 6.08 -27.25
CA SER A 538 0.86 7.06 -27.24
C SER A 538 -0.41 6.56 -26.54
N ALA A 539 -0.41 5.32 -26.04
CA ALA A 539 -1.57 4.70 -25.42
C ALA A 539 -2.09 5.47 -24.19
N TYR A 540 -1.20 6.11 -23.43
CA TYR A 540 -1.56 6.93 -22.26
C TYR A 540 -2.51 8.09 -22.62
N ARG A 541 -2.54 8.57 -23.88
CA ARG A 541 -3.45 9.63 -24.31
C ARG A 541 -4.92 9.22 -24.15
N ARG A 542 -5.23 7.92 -24.21
CA ARG A 542 -6.58 7.40 -23.96
C ARG A 542 -7.04 7.63 -22.52
N ILE A 543 -6.11 7.61 -21.56
CA ILE A 543 -6.36 7.90 -20.14
C ILE A 543 -6.66 9.40 -19.96
N GLY A 544 -5.89 10.27 -20.63
CA GLY A 544 -6.16 11.71 -20.65
C GLY A 544 -7.51 12.06 -21.27
N ALA A 545 -7.89 11.37 -22.36
CA ALA A 545 -9.21 11.50 -22.97
C ALA A 545 -10.33 11.05 -22.02
N LEU A 546 -10.17 9.89 -21.37
CA LEU A 546 -11.12 9.41 -20.34
C LEU A 546 -11.31 10.43 -19.22
N THR A 547 -10.21 11.01 -18.72
CA THR A 547 -10.25 12.02 -17.65
C THR A 547 -11.01 13.27 -18.10
N SER A 548 -10.72 13.74 -19.32
CA SER A 548 -11.36 14.94 -19.87
C SER A 548 -12.87 14.74 -20.07
N GLU A 549 -13.23 13.56 -20.58
CA GLU A 549 -14.62 13.19 -20.81
C GLU A 549 -15.38 12.98 -19.50
N THR A 550 -14.75 12.37 -18.50
CA THR A 550 -15.30 12.26 -17.14
C THR A 550 -15.60 13.64 -16.56
N ASN A 551 -14.64 14.58 -16.64
CA ASN A 551 -14.84 15.95 -16.17
C ASN A 551 -15.95 16.70 -16.95
N ARG A 552 -16.14 16.39 -18.23
CA ARG A 552 -17.27 16.92 -19.02
C ARG A 552 -18.60 16.37 -18.52
N VAL A 553 -18.73 15.05 -18.39
CA VAL A 553 -19.95 14.39 -17.93
C VAL A 553 -20.32 14.81 -16.51
N VAL A 554 -19.35 14.88 -15.59
CA VAL A 554 -19.59 15.37 -14.22
C VAL A 554 -20.15 16.80 -14.24
N ARG A 555 -19.57 17.69 -15.06
CA ARG A 555 -20.09 19.06 -15.23
C ARG A 555 -21.54 19.04 -15.73
N ASP A 556 -21.85 18.25 -16.74
CA ASP A 556 -23.20 18.16 -17.31
C ASP A 556 -24.25 17.65 -16.28
N LEU A 557 -23.83 16.82 -15.33
CA LEU A 557 -24.66 16.29 -14.25
C LEU A 557 -24.89 17.28 -13.09
N VAL A 558 -23.90 18.11 -12.76
CA VAL A 558 -23.98 19.06 -11.63
C VAL A 558 -24.53 20.44 -12.02
N ILE A 559 -24.58 20.75 -13.32
CA ILE A 559 -25.16 22.00 -13.81
C ILE A 559 -26.69 21.95 -13.69
N PRO A 560 -27.33 22.88 -12.96
CA PRO A 560 -28.78 22.97 -12.90
C PRO A 560 -29.35 23.18 -14.30
N VAL A 561 -30.37 22.40 -14.68
CA VAL A 561 -31.13 22.66 -15.91
C VAL A 561 -31.72 24.06 -15.79
N LYS A 562 -31.38 24.96 -16.71
CA LYS A 562 -32.11 26.22 -16.87
C LYS A 562 -33.56 25.85 -17.15
N LYS A 563 -34.45 25.97 -16.15
CA LYS A 563 -35.89 26.14 -16.43
C LYS A 563 -35.98 27.29 -17.42
N GLU A 564 -36.57 27.06 -18.59
CA GLU A 564 -36.94 28.15 -19.49
C GLU A 564 -37.67 29.19 -18.63
N ARG A 565 -37.02 30.33 -18.43
CA ARG A 565 -37.66 31.45 -17.77
C ARG A 565 -38.72 31.93 -18.75
N LYS A 566 -39.98 31.55 -18.53
CA LYS A 566 -41.10 32.35 -19.00
C LYS A 566 -40.80 33.80 -18.61
N ALA A 567 -40.78 34.66 -19.63
CA ALA A 567 -40.44 36.07 -19.53
C ALA A 567 -41.12 36.72 -18.31
N GLY A 568 -40.33 37.07 -17.30
CA GLY A 568 -40.88 37.54 -16.04
C GLY A 568 -39.83 37.79 -14.98
N SER A 569 -38.75 38.52 -15.28
CA SER A 569 -37.86 39.00 -14.20
C SER A 569 -37.21 40.38 -14.39
N ASP A 570 -37.66 41.18 -15.35
CA ASP A 570 -37.21 42.59 -15.47
C ASP A 570 -37.73 43.50 -14.34
N ARG A 571 -38.68 43.04 -13.53
CA ARG A 571 -39.27 43.84 -12.43
C ARG A 571 -38.64 43.64 -11.05
N LEU A 572 -37.79 42.64 -10.84
CA LEU A 572 -37.15 42.38 -9.53
C LEU A 572 -35.74 42.98 -9.39
N ARG A 573 -35.12 43.40 -10.49
CA ARG A 573 -33.79 44.01 -10.49
C ARG A 573 -33.76 45.49 -10.05
N LYS A 574 -34.94 46.12 -9.87
CA LYS A 574 -35.08 47.54 -9.48
C LYS A 574 -35.51 47.76 -8.03
N ARG A 575 -35.53 46.73 -7.16
CA ARG A 575 -35.98 46.86 -5.75
C ARG A 575 -35.06 46.26 -4.69
N LEU A 576 -33.82 45.90 -5.02
CA LEU A 576 -32.83 45.45 -4.04
C LEU A 576 -31.74 46.51 -3.85
N THR A 577 -31.97 47.43 -2.92
CA THR A 577 -30.94 48.27 -2.30
C THR A 577 -30.46 47.60 -1.03
N VAL A 578 -29.22 47.10 -1.01
CA VAL A 578 -28.56 46.60 0.21
C VAL A 578 -27.90 47.80 0.90
N GLY A 579 -28.61 48.34 1.89
CA GLY A 579 -28.05 49.30 2.85
C GLY A 579 -27.59 48.56 4.10
N GLY A 580 -26.35 48.81 4.53
CA GLY A 580 -25.85 48.29 5.80
C GLY A 580 -24.34 48.43 5.98
N ARG A 581 -23.87 49.65 6.26
CA ARG A 581 -22.52 49.87 6.83
C ARG A 581 -22.49 49.26 8.24
N ARG A 582 -21.67 48.21 8.45
CA ARG A 582 -21.21 47.80 9.79
C ARG A 582 -19.80 48.36 10.01
N LYS A 583 -19.63 49.08 11.13
CA LYS A 583 -18.32 49.57 11.61
C LYS A 583 -17.44 48.38 12.02
N ALA A 584 -16.21 48.35 11.52
CA ALA A 584 -15.20 47.37 11.90
C ALA A 584 -14.57 47.72 13.26
N ARG A 585 -14.33 46.69 14.09
CA ARG A 585 -13.48 46.74 15.29
C ARG A 585 -12.07 46.28 14.88
N PRO A 586 -10.97 46.78 15.46
CA PRO A 586 -9.62 46.46 14.99
C PRO A 586 -9.21 45.04 15.40
N THR A 587 -8.72 44.26 14.43
CA THR A 587 -8.16 42.90 14.61
C THR A 587 -6.63 43.00 14.67
N PRO A 588 -5.91 42.13 15.41
CA PRO A 588 -4.45 42.20 15.53
C PRO A 588 -3.74 41.92 14.20
N ALA A 589 -2.45 42.28 14.11
CA ALA A 589 -1.65 42.16 12.89
C ALA A 589 -1.67 40.72 12.31
N ALA A 590 -2.14 40.61 11.08
CA ALA A 590 -2.30 39.34 10.36
C ALA A 590 -0.96 38.79 9.83
N GLY A 591 -0.76 37.47 9.92
CA GLY A 591 0.37 36.78 9.30
C GLY A 591 0.39 36.91 7.76
N PRO A 592 1.51 36.58 7.09
CA PRO A 592 1.64 36.69 5.64
C PRO A 592 0.71 35.68 4.92
N PRO A 593 0.23 36.01 3.71
CA PRO A 593 -0.50 35.07 2.86
C PRO A 593 0.41 33.92 2.43
N THR A 594 -0.13 32.72 2.34
CA THR A 594 0.60 31.51 1.95
C THR A 594 0.02 30.89 0.69
N LEU A 595 0.87 30.27 -0.12
CA LEU A 595 0.44 29.45 -1.25
C LEU A 595 -0.13 28.13 -0.67
N GLU A 596 -1.41 27.85 -0.91
CA GLU A 596 -2.11 26.69 -0.35
C GLU A 596 -2.19 25.53 -1.34
N GLU A 597 -2.40 25.84 -2.62
CA GLU A 597 -2.45 24.84 -3.69
C GLU A 597 -1.79 25.41 -4.96
N LEU A 598 -1.01 24.59 -5.66
CA LEU A 598 -0.35 24.94 -6.91
C LEU A 598 -0.56 23.81 -7.91
N ASP A 599 -1.36 24.04 -8.94
CA ASP A 599 -1.49 23.16 -10.09
C ASP A 599 -0.61 23.69 -11.22
N ALA A 600 0.12 22.81 -11.90
CA ALA A 600 1.06 23.17 -12.94
C ALA A 600 1.03 22.15 -14.07
N ARG A 601 0.95 22.64 -15.31
CA ARG A 601 1.05 21.82 -16.53
C ARG A 601 2.00 22.47 -17.52
N ILE A 602 2.50 21.67 -18.45
CA ILE A 602 3.31 22.17 -19.57
C ILE A 602 2.40 22.24 -20.79
N ASP A 603 2.41 23.37 -21.50
CA ASP A 603 1.67 23.53 -22.75
C ASP A 603 2.48 23.10 -23.99
N ASP A 604 1.87 23.18 -25.17
CA ASP A 604 2.50 22.77 -26.43
C ASP A 604 3.72 23.63 -26.81
N SER A 605 3.87 24.82 -26.22
CA SER A 605 5.04 25.70 -26.42
C SER A 605 6.21 25.33 -25.50
N GLY A 606 5.97 24.48 -24.50
CA GLY A 606 6.94 24.13 -23.47
C GLY A 606 6.96 25.11 -22.29
N ALA A 607 5.95 25.97 -22.16
CA ALA A 607 5.78 26.88 -21.03
C ALA A 607 5.10 26.17 -19.85
N TRP A 608 5.47 26.55 -18.64
CA TRP A 608 4.73 26.15 -17.45
C TRP A 608 3.51 27.04 -17.28
N CYS A 609 2.32 26.43 -17.29
CA CYS A 609 1.05 27.06 -17.00
C CYS A 609 0.62 26.66 -15.59
N VAL A 610 0.67 27.61 -14.66
CA VAL A 610 0.33 27.39 -13.25
C VAL A 610 -1.00 28.03 -12.87
N THR A 611 -1.77 27.37 -12.01
CA THR A 611 -2.89 27.97 -11.29
C THR A 611 -2.61 27.82 -9.79
N ALA A 612 -2.55 28.96 -9.11
CA ALA A 612 -2.12 29.06 -7.72
C ALA A 612 -3.25 29.60 -6.85
N GLU A 613 -3.60 28.86 -5.81
CA GLU A 613 -4.53 29.29 -4.76
C GLU A 613 -3.76 29.75 -3.52
N MET A 614 -4.20 30.88 -2.98
CA MET A 614 -3.57 31.58 -1.87
C MET A 614 -4.54 31.68 -0.70
N LYS A 615 -4.05 31.34 0.49
CA LYS A 615 -4.76 31.57 1.75
C LYS A 615 -4.39 32.94 2.31
N ILE A 616 -5.41 33.71 2.66
CA ILE A 616 -5.28 35.07 3.21
C ILE A 616 -5.75 35.05 4.68
N PRO A 617 -4.84 35.18 5.65
CA PRO A 617 -5.20 35.29 7.06
C PRO A 617 -6.13 36.49 7.34
N ALA A 618 -6.77 36.50 8.51
CA ALA A 618 -7.67 37.59 8.86
C ALA A 618 -6.96 38.94 8.99
N GLY A 619 -7.17 39.84 8.02
CA GLY A 619 -6.45 41.12 7.89
C GLY A 619 -5.22 41.05 6.97
N GLY A 620 -5.02 39.93 6.27
CA GLY A 620 -3.93 39.69 5.33
C GLY A 620 -4.14 40.29 3.94
N ASP A 621 -5.30 40.90 3.68
CA ASP A 621 -5.68 41.54 2.41
C ASP A 621 -4.89 42.83 2.11
N SER A 622 -4.14 43.35 3.08
CA SER A 622 -3.18 44.44 2.88
C SER A 622 -1.83 44.00 2.30
N TRP A 623 -1.51 42.70 2.29
CA TRP A 623 -0.26 42.20 1.71
C TRP A 623 -0.27 42.31 0.18
N ARG A 624 0.93 42.44 -0.41
CA ARG A 624 1.15 42.50 -1.86
C ARG A 624 2.26 41.51 -2.26
N PRO A 625 2.02 40.20 -2.18
CA PRO A 625 3.04 39.22 -2.54
C PRO A 625 3.29 39.19 -4.05
N ALA A 626 4.56 39.05 -4.44
CA ALA A 626 4.99 38.83 -5.81
C ALA A 626 5.27 37.33 -6.01
N PRO A 627 4.50 36.62 -6.86
CA PRO A 627 4.78 35.22 -7.18
C PRO A 627 6.01 35.12 -8.08
N VAL A 628 6.93 34.22 -7.73
CA VAL A 628 8.18 33.97 -8.46
C VAL A 628 8.26 32.50 -8.81
N ALA A 629 8.32 32.19 -10.10
CA ALA A 629 8.59 30.85 -10.60
C ALA A 629 10.08 30.53 -10.55
N LYS A 630 10.43 29.34 -10.07
CA LYS A 630 11.79 28.83 -10.02
C LYS A 630 11.83 27.36 -10.44
N LEU A 631 12.96 26.91 -10.97
CA LEU A 631 13.18 25.48 -11.19
C LEU A 631 13.62 24.79 -9.90
N ASP A 632 13.09 23.60 -9.68
CA ASP A 632 13.54 22.74 -8.59
C ASP A 632 14.84 22.03 -8.97
N VAL A 633 15.86 22.14 -8.13
CA VAL A 633 17.20 21.59 -8.36
C VAL A 633 17.66 20.82 -7.13
N ARG A 634 18.35 19.69 -7.34
CA ARG A 634 18.81 18.78 -6.27
C ARG A 634 19.93 19.39 -5.41
N SER A 635 20.69 20.34 -5.94
CA SER A 635 21.71 21.11 -5.21
C SER A 635 22.01 22.42 -5.95
N GLY A 636 22.30 23.50 -5.22
CA GLY A 636 22.63 24.82 -5.79
C GLY A 636 21.45 25.81 -5.87
N PRO A 637 21.69 27.05 -6.33
CA PRO A 637 20.68 28.10 -6.42
C PRO A 637 19.62 27.77 -7.48
N ARG A 638 18.35 27.89 -7.12
CA ARG A 638 17.20 27.63 -8.00
C ARG A 638 17.08 28.72 -9.08
N PRO A 639 17.22 28.38 -10.38
CA PRO A 639 17.03 29.33 -11.48
C PRO A 639 15.63 29.93 -11.47
N VAL A 640 15.52 31.26 -11.58
CA VAL A 640 14.24 31.98 -11.64
C VAL A 640 13.75 32.01 -13.09
N LEU A 641 12.49 31.67 -13.31
CA LEU A 641 11.81 31.77 -14.60
C LEU A 641 11.01 33.07 -14.64
N ALA A 642 11.04 33.77 -15.77
CA ALA A 642 10.16 34.93 -15.96
C ALA A 642 8.73 34.47 -16.25
N TRP A 643 7.75 35.29 -15.86
CA TRP A 643 6.37 35.14 -16.30
C TRP A 643 6.21 35.82 -17.67
N SER A 644 5.73 35.09 -18.67
CA SER A 644 5.25 35.69 -19.92
C SER A 644 3.87 36.31 -19.72
N GLU A 645 3.07 35.74 -18.83
CA GLU A 645 1.75 36.25 -18.47
C GLU A 645 1.42 35.92 -17.00
N LEU A 646 0.79 36.86 -16.30
CA LEU A 646 0.27 36.67 -14.96
C LEU A 646 -1.12 37.33 -14.86
N VAL A 647 -2.15 36.54 -14.57
CA VAL A 647 -3.56 36.95 -14.63
C VAL A 647 -4.28 36.64 -13.32
N ALA A 648 -5.08 37.59 -12.85
CA ALA A 648 -5.97 37.39 -11.72
C ALA A 648 -7.16 36.48 -12.10
N VAL A 649 -7.52 35.56 -11.20
CA VAL A 649 -8.64 34.63 -11.43
C VAL A 649 -9.77 34.85 -10.42
N HIS A 650 -9.44 34.93 -9.13
CA HIS A 650 -10.45 35.03 -8.07
C HIS A 650 -9.95 35.87 -6.90
N ASN A 651 -10.77 36.81 -6.41
CA ASN A 651 -10.52 37.64 -5.22
C ASN A 651 -9.16 38.37 -5.17
N CYS A 652 -8.54 38.62 -6.33
CA CYS A 652 -7.35 39.44 -6.46
C CYS A 652 -7.32 40.18 -7.80
N ASP A 653 -6.40 41.13 -7.90
CA ASP A 653 -5.94 41.78 -9.11
C ASP A 653 -4.42 41.58 -9.22
N ILE A 654 -3.88 41.54 -10.45
CA ILE A 654 -2.43 41.56 -10.68
C ILE A 654 -2.04 42.98 -11.10
N VAL A 655 -1.17 43.61 -10.31
CA VAL A 655 -0.67 44.97 -10.56
C VAL A 655 0.85 44.94 -10.44
N ASP A 656 1.56 45.31 -11.51
CA ASP A 656 3.02 45.36 -11.56
C ASP A 656 3.71 44.05 -11.08
N GLY A 657 3.15 42.89 -11.45
CA GLY A 657 3.68 41.58 -11.05
C GLY A 657 3.40 41.18 -9.60
N THR A 658 2.63 41.98 -8.85
CA THR A 658 2.20 41.68 -7.48
C THR A 658 0.72 41.34 -7.41
N VAL A 659 0.34 40.48 -6.46
CA VAL A 659 -1.05 40.10 -6.21
C VAL A 659 -1.66 41.09 -5.21
N ARG A 660 -2.68 41.82 -5.65
CA ARG A 660 -3.48 42.72 -4.81
C ARG A 660 -4.79 42.03 -4.45
N PHE A 661 -5.01 41.75 -3.17
CA PHE A 661 -6.24 41.07 -2.73
C PHE A 661 -7.44 42.01 -2.69
N VAL A 662 -8.62 41.45 -2.95
CA VAL A 662 -9.90 42.12 -2.70
C VAL A 662 -10.09 42.29 -1.18
N PRO A 663 -10.53 43.47 -0.68
CA PRO A 663 -10.69 43.70 0.75
C PRO A 663 -11.60 42.66 1.43
N GLY A 664 -11.15 42.12 2.55
CA GLY A 664 -11.87 41.09 3.32
C GLY A 664 -11.78 39.67 2.76
N ALA A 665 -11.09 39.44 1.64
CA ALA A 665 -10.90 38.09 1.09
C ALA A 665 -10.15 37.16 2.06
N ARG A 666 -10.50 35.87 2.00
CA ARG A 666 -9.85 34.77 2.75
C ARG A 666 -9.07 33.84 1.84
N THR A 667 -9.40 33.83 0.55
CA THR A 667 -8.69 33.08 -0.48
C THR A 667 -8.58 33.96 -1.73
N ALA A 668 -7.54 33.74 -2.53
CA ALA A 668 -7.37 34.35 -3.84
C ALA A 668 -6.67 33.39 -4.80
N THR A 669 -6.93 33.56 -6.10
CA THR A 669 -6.39 32.68 -7.14
C THR A 669 -5.80 33.50 -8.27
N PHE A 670 -4.59 33.14 -8.70
CA PHE A 670 -3.97 33.68 -9.91
C PHE A 670 -3.52 32.55 -10.85
N ARG A 671 -3.35 32.89 -12.12
CA ARG A 671 -2.77 32.02 -13.15
C ARG A 671 -1.51 32.67 -13.70
N GLY A 672 -0.48 31.88 -13.93
CA GLY A 672 0.77 32.34 -14.54
C GLY A 672 1.23 31.41 -15.67
N THR A 673 1.79 31.99 -16.71
CA THR A 673 2.46 31.28 -17.80
C THR A 673 3.92 31.71 -17.80
N THR A 674 4.87 30.78 -17.79
CA THR A 674 6.30 31.12 -17.81
C THR A 674 6.77 31.46 -19.22
N ASP A 675 7.81 32.29 -19.31
CA ASP A 675 8.48 32.60 -20.56
C ASP A 675 9.53 31.52 -20.86
N VAL A 676 9.27 30.72 -21.89
CA VAL A 676 10.13 29.61 -22.34
C VAL A 676 11.54 30.08 -22.67
N SER A 677 11.73 31.33 -23.11
CA SER A 677 13.06 31.88 -23.42
C SER A 677 13.96 32.00 -22.18
N THR A 678 13.37 32.02 -20.99
CA THR A 678 14.08 32.09 -19.71
C THR A 678 14.37 30.72 -19.09
N HIS A 679 13.97 29.63 -19.76
CA HIS A 679 14.15 28.28 -19.24
C HIS A 679 15.59 27.77 -19.54
N PRO A 680 16.44 27.55 -18.53
CA PRO A 680 17.79 27.00 -18.76
C PRO A 680 17.76 25.52 -19.19
N VAL A 681 16.64 24.82 -18.91
CA VAL A 681 16.40 23.42 -19.28
C VAL A 681 14.94 23.32 -19.73
N ARG A 682 14.64 22.44 -20.71
CA ARG A 682 13.27 22.24 -21.20
C ARG A 682 12.35 21.82 -20.04
N ALA A 683 11.16 22.44 -19.97
CA ALA A 683 10.19 22.25 -18.89
C ALA A 683 9.89 20.77 -18.59
N GLN A 684 9.77 19.95 -19.64
CA GLN A 684 9.50 18.50 -19.57
C GLN A 684 10.53 17.66 -18.80
N PHE A 685 11.70 18.22 -18.50
CA PHE A 685 12.78 17.57 -17.76
C PHE A 685 13.10 18.28 -16.43
N SER A 686 12.22 19.16 -15.94
CA SER A 686 12.45 20.00 -14.77
C SER A 686 11.27 19.96 -13.80
N GLY A 687 11.52 20.26 -12.52
CA GLY A 687 10.48 20.56 -11.53
C GLY A 687 10.27 22.07 -11.41
N LEU A 688 9.07 22.49 -11.04
CA LEU A 688 8.71 23.90 -10.84
C LEU A 688 8.34 24.16 -9.38
N VAL A 689 8.88 25.24 -8.82
CA VAL A 689 8.50 25.79 -7.51
C VAL A 689 8.00 27.22 -7.72
N VAL A 690 6.87 27.57 -7.12
CA VAL A 690 6.39 28.96 -7.08
C VAL A 690 6.46 29.46 -5.65
N GLU A 691 7.16 30.56 -5.43
CA GLU A 691 7.34 31.19 -4.13
C GLU A 691 6.66 32.57 -4.10
N LEU A 692 6.14 32.97 -2.94
CA LEU A 692 5.57 34.31 -2.73
C LEU A 692 6.60 35.20 -2.05
N ARG A 693 7.16 36.17 -2.77
CA ARG A 693 8.04 37.18 -2.17
C ARG A 693 7.19 38.30 -1.58
N THR A 694 7.51 38.72 -0.37
CA THR A 694 6.86 39.87 0.28
C THR A 694 7.89 40.98 0.51
N ASP A 695 7.51 42.23 0.32
CA ASP A 695 8.40 43.41 0.37
C ASP A 695 9.02 43.71 1.75
N ARG A 696 8.81 42.84 2.77
CA ARG A 696 9.44 42.99 4.09
C ARG A 696 10.76 42.22 4.27
N GLY A 697 11.22 41.49 3.27
CA GLY A 697 12.38 40.59 3.38
C GLY A 697 13.70 41.09 2.78
N THR A 698 13.94 42.40 2.64
CA THR A 698 15.23 42.93 2.10
C THR A 698 16.01 43.77 3.12
N GLN A 699 15.86 43.47 4.41
CA GLN A 699 16.83 43.81 5.45
C GLN A 699 16.89 42.67 6.48
N ALA A 700 17.72 41.66 6.21
CA ALA A 700 18.45 40.83 7.17
C ALA A 700 19.40 39.92 6.39
#